data_AF-A0A3A8H034-F1
#
_entry.id   AF-A0A3A8H034-F1
#
_cell.length_a   1.000
_cell.length_b   1.000
_cell.length_c   1.000
_cell.angle_alpha   90.00
_cell.angle_beta   90.00
_cell.angle_gamma   90.00
#
_symmetry.space_group_name_H-M   'P 1'
#
loop_
_entity.id
_entity.type
_entity.pdbx_description
1 polymer ?
#
loop_
_entity_poly.entity_id
_entity_poly.type
_entity_poly.pdbx_seq_one_letter_code
_entity_poly.pdbx_strand_id
1 'polypeptide(L)'
;MEAGGVSRLGLQAEDPQGSPLTFSWSVTAGSLSTPLGNATTSRANWTAPLCLASGGTPPVQATVTNGLGLSSTAAFDLGVLQDLGKNRQPAFSAQGFEQFDSVTLVDGRITVPDPARPPSESIVFPEDQQLSVMFVQKDSIASHAVGYLYVDDLQRKGYVDAVGELVDANANGIADLHEDLYNLAPTTGAQARPYIGAARRCTRPFSSRGFLFNQPELALDANCANAFTAGVDLPDARPGNHFQVSTDVIGRDAPTTLSTSNTGFSDGGLFARIPNLLEPAAPANGDKGLGQLVFLLTDDDWERTTHRNMGTVPDADNYGSDGIPDYDVSAYDARGLRRSTNPDPGLTLADRRVDLGRIQGGRELVFFLVVNIEAVHDPENSLVHPCLRKAANGQCTLHLKSPISVFFSKSRWNMDQDPVGQYQVTARANGCEYSEACYAPSGYPDGCYLPSQGRRLCGWLPEEALERLLEPDYGNNHFPNGLVEVTTEPGAPMPHVLSHPSLVTPGRWLIAFEDLNGGGDRDYNDVILQLVSPVSTGVVRSPSLAARPSSPEETGCTVSRMRLRKDDGYFPGCDTAPIQYAVATDCRVCWGGACLPNPTPTWHPLTLRYGYDEAVIDVSSTPGTQPCWKAVLAPANGFCTSSITRVDVGYEYAPLNP
;
A
#
# COMPACT_ATOMS: atom_id res chain seq x y z
N MET A 1 19.69 48.52 -10.19
CA MET A 1 18.61 48.28 -9.18
C MET A 1 17.97 46.94 -9.42
N GLU A 2 17.37 46.31 -8.42
CA GLU A 2 16.57 45.10 -8.67
C GLU A 2 15.31 45.41 -9.49
N ALA A 3 14.79 44.40 -10.19
CA ALA A 3 13.53 44.48 -10.91
C ALA A 3 12.38 44.93 -9.99
N GLY A 4 11.53 45.85 -10.46
CA GLY A 4 10.47 46.47 -9.65
C GLY A 4 10.94 47.46 -8.59
N GLY A 5 12.25 47.66 -8.41
CA GLY A 5 12.81 48.66 -7.51
C GLY A 5 12.52 50.09 -7.96
N VAL A 6 12.37 51.00 -7.00
CA VAL A 6 12.07 52.42 -7.27
C VAL A 6 13.31 53.28 -7.03
N SER A 7 13.69 54.10 -8.00
CA SER A 7 14.69 55.17 -7.87
C SER A 7 14.05 56.54 -7.95
N ARG A 8 14.51 57.47 -7.12
CA ARG A 8 14.16 58.88 -7.24
C ARG A 8 15.17 59.59 -8.12
N LEU A 9 14.72 60.04 -9.29
CA LEU A 9 15.51 60.81 -10.23
C LEU A 9 15.25 62.30 -10.00
N GLY A 10 16.27 63.14 -10.18
CA GLY A 10 16.17 64.58 -9.94
C GLY A 10 17.11 65.38 -10.82
N LEU A 11 16.64 66.56 -11.21
CA LEU A 11 17.34 67.53 -12.05
C LEU A 11 17.29 68.90 -11.36
N GLN A 12 18.34 69.66 -11.56
CA GLN A 12 18.37 71.10 -11.30
C GLN A 12 18.86 71.78 -12.58
N ALA A 13 18.21 72.87 -12.95
CA ALA A 13 18.54 73.64 -14.14
C ALA A 13 18.45 75.14 -13.85
N GLU A 14 19.25 75.91 -14.57
CA GLU A 14 19.32 77.36 -14.50
C GLU A 14 19.36 77.91 -15.93
N ASP A 15 18.59 78.96 -16.19
CA ASP A 15 18.73 79.76 -17.40
C ASP A 15 19.54 81.02 -17.03
N PRO A 16 20.74 81.22 -17.60
CA PRO A 16 21.53 82.43 -17.36
C PRO A 16 20.80 83.74 -17.69
N GLN A 17 19.75 83.68 -18.53
CA GLN A 17 18.91 84.82 -18.89
C GLN A 17 17.70 85.00 -17.96
N GLY A 18 17.51 84.11 -16.98
CA GLY A 18 16.43 84.17 -16.00
C GLY A 18 15.04 83.83 -16.54
N SER A 19 14.93 83.22 -17.73
CA SER A 19 13.63 82.84 -18.30
C SER A 19 13.01 81.66 -17.54
N PRO A 20 11.66 81.54 -17.51
CA PRO A 20 10.99 80.38 -16.94
C PRO A 20 11.42 79.06 -17.59
N LEU A 21 11.55 77.99 -16.79
CA LEU A 21 11.91 76.66 -17.25
C LEU A 21 10.70 75.72 -17.20
N THR A 22 10.54 74.92 -18.24
CA THR A 22 9.55 73.82 -18.32
C THR A 22 10.29 72.49 -18.40
N PHE A 23 9.86 71.50 -17.61
CA PHE A 23 10.46 70.18 -17.56
C PHE A 23 9.52 69.14 -18.16
N SER A 24 10.05 68.30 -19.05
CA SER A 24 9.36 67.13 -19.58
C SER A 24 10.20 65.87 -19.41
N TRP A 25 9.58 64.77 -19.01
CA TRP A 25 10.23 63.49 -18.82
C TRP A 25 9.71 62.48 -19.83
N SER A 26 10.59 61.67 -20.39
CA SER A 26 10.24 60.55 -21.27
C SER A 26 10.91 59.27 -20.76
N VAL A 27 10.21 58.15 -20.89
CA VAL A 27 10.70 56.82 -20.50
C VAL A 27 10.49 55.86 -21.66
N THR A 28 11.51 55.06 -21.97
CA THR A 28 11.44 54.00 -22.99
C THR A 28 11.24 52.62 -22.36
N ALA A 29 11.59 52.45 -21.08
CA ALA A 29 11.38 51.22 -20.33
C ALA A 29 11.17 51.49 -18.83
N GLY A 30 10.30 50.70 -18.19
CA GLY A 30 9.83 50.96 -16.82
C GLY A 30 8.69 51.97 -16.76
N SER A 31 8.41 52.51 -15.57
CA SER A 31 7.35 53.50 -15.38
C SER A 31 7.83 54.70 -14.56
N LEU A 32 7.36 55.90 -14.93
CA LEU A 32 7.62 57.13 -14.18
C LEU A 32 6.37 57.54 -13.40
N SER A 33 6.57 57.99 -12.16
CA SER A 33 5.55 58.73 -11.43
C SER A 33 5.33 60.10 -12.07
N THR A 34 4.24 60.75 -11.72
CA THR A 34 4.02 62.17 -12.04
C THR A 34 5.22 63.00 -11.53
N PRO A 35 5.88 63.79 -12.40
CA PRO A 35 7.00 64.63 -11.99
C PRO A 35 6.54 65.70 -10.99
N LEU A 36 7.37 65.97 -9.98
CA LEU A 36 7.18 67.00 -8.97
C LEU A 36 8.37 67.95 -9.00
N GLY A 37 8.13 69.26 -8.88
CA GLY A 37 9.20 70.25 -9.04
C GLY A 37 8.78 71.67 -8.68
N ASN A 38 9.70 72.59 -8.93
CA ASN A 38 9.51 74.04 -8.83
C ASN A 38 10.17 74.72 -10.05
N ALA A 39 10.36 76.04 -10.00
CA ALA A 39 10.89 76.82 -11.13
C ALA A 39 12.30 76.38 -11.61
N THR A 40 13.10 75.73 -10.77
CA THR A 40 14.49 75.36 -11.11
C THR A 40 14.82 73.89 -10.90
N THR A 41 13.87 73.08 -10.39
CA THR A 41 14.10 71.66 -10.11
C THR A 41 12.92 70.80 -10.53
N SER A 42 13.18 69.58 -10.98
CA SER A 42 12.15 68.57 -11.24
C SER A 42 12.65 67.21 -10.78
N ARG A 43 11.73 66.38 -10.27
CA ARG A 43 12.01 65.04 -9.76
C ARG A 43 10.91 64.07 -10.17
N ALA A 44 11.25 62.82 -10.44
CA ALA A 44 10.30 61.76 -10.72
C ALA A 44 10.79 60.46 -10.10
N ASN A 45 9.89 59.59 -9.67
CA ASN A 45 10.23 58.23 -9.26
C ASN A 45 10.15 57.32 -10.48
N TRP A 46 11.21 56.56 -10.75
CA TRP A 46 11.26 55.54 -11.80
C TRP A 46 11.19 54.15 -11.17
N THR A 47 10.27 53.32 -11.64
CA THR A 47 10.15 51.91 -11.26
C THR A 47 10.79 51.05 -12.35
N ALA A 48 11.79 50.26 -11.96
CA ALA A 48 12.55 49.40 -12.84
C ALA A 48 11.68 48.29 -13.47
N PRO A 49 11.77 48.03 -14.79
CA PRO A 49 11.11 46.88 -15.42
C PRO A 49 11.79 45.55 -15.02
N LEU A 50 11.26 44.42 -15.51
CA LEU A 50 11.86 43.11 -15.26
C LEU A 50 13.23 42.93 -15.91
N CYS A 51 13.49 43.59 -17.04
CA CYS A 51 14.74 43.53 -17.80
C CYS A 51 14.98 44.83 -18.58
N LEU A 52 16.21 45.08 -18.99
CA LEU A 52 16.60 46.16 -19.91
C LEU A 52 17.55 45.60 -20.96
N ALA A 53 17.49 46.10 -22.20
CA ALA A 53 18.46 45.74 -23.24
C ALA A 53 19.85 46.28 -22.88
N SER A 54 20.87 45.45 -23.00
CA SER A 54 22.26 45.84 -22.75
C SER A 54 22.76 46.76 -23.86
N GLY A 55 23.38 47.90 -23.50
CA GLY A 55 23.93 48.85 -24.46
C GLY A 55 22.90 49.70 -25.24
N GLY A 56 21.65 49.72 -24.80
CA GLY A 56 20.58 50.54 -25.40
C GLY A 56 20.61 52.02 -25.01
N THR A 57 19.70 52.80 -25.60
CA THR A 57 19.50 54.21 -25.21
C THR A 57 19.08 54.31 -23.74
N PRO A 58 19.53 55.33 -22.99
CA PRO A 58 19.16 55.52 -21.59
C PRO A 58 17.64 55.46 -21.37
N PRO A 59 17.14 54.65 -20.41
CA PRO A 59 15.73 54.34 -20.29
C PRO A 59 14.88 55.54 -19.85
N VAL A 60 15.51 56.57 -19.27
CA VAL A 60 14.85 57.81 -18.86
C VAL A 60 15.65 59.01 -19.40
N GLN A 61 14.93 59.92 -20.04
CA GLN A 61 15.45 61.23 -20.44
C GLN A 61 14.56 62.32 -19.89
N ALA A 62 15.18 63.44 -19.52
CA ALA A 62 14.47 64.63 -19.14
C ALA A 62 14.96 65.81 -19.96
N THR A 63 14.01 66.57 -20.49
CA THR A 63 14.27 67.76 -21.29
C THR A 63 13.80 68.98 -20.52
N VAL A 64 14.66 69.99 -20.46
CA VAL A 64 14.37 71.30 -19.88
C VAL A 64 14.32 72.31 -21.00
N THR A 65 13.23 73.05 -21.12
CA THR A 65 13.03 74.08 -22.15
C THR A 65 12.83 75.43 -21.48
N ASN A 66 13.59 76.45 -21.91
CA ASN A 66 13.41 77.80 -21.39
C ASN A 66 12.30 78.57 -22.12
N GLY A 67 11.94 79.74 -21.62
CA GLY A 67 10.90 80.61 -22.21
C GLY A 67 11.21 81.13 -23.62
N LEU A 68 12.42 80.91 -24.14
CA LEU A 68 12.83 81.25 -25.51
C LEU A 68 12.79 80.04 -26.46
N GLY A 69 12.36 78.87 -25.97
CA GLY A 69 12.26 77.63 -26.76
C GLY A 69 13.57 76.86 -26.92
N LEU A 70 14.64 77.25 -26.21
CA LEU A 70 15.90 76.50 -26.18
C LEU A 70 15.78 75.33 -25.20
N SER A 71 16.27 74.16 -25.61
CA SER A 71 16.17 72.93 -24.81
C SER A 71 17.53 72.33 -24.50
N SER A 72 17.65 71.73 -23.32
CA SER A 72 18.76 70.85 -22.93
C SER A 72 18.21 69.55 -22.38
N THR A 73 18.92 68.43 -22.59
CA THR A 73 18.47 67.10 -22.20
C THR A 73 19.49 66.46 -21.26
N ALA A 74 18.99 65.84 -20.19
CA ALA A 74 19.74 64.98 -19.29
C ALA A 74 19.25 63.54 -19.45
N ALA A 75 20.18 62.61 -19.63
CA ALA A 75 19.88 61.19 -19.73
C ALA A 75 20.31 60.47 -18.44
N PHE A 76 19.48 59.55 -17.96
CA PHE A 76 19.80 58.71 -16.81
C PHE A 76 20.14 57.31 -17.29
N ASP A 77 21.42 56.95 -17.17
CA ASP A 77 21.89 55.59 -17.45
C ASP A 77 21.57 54.68 -16.25
N LEU A 78 20.67 53.73 -16.44
CA LEU A 78 20.11 52.89 -15.38
C LEU A 78 20.18 51.42 -15.81
N GLY A 79 20.66 50.56 -14.90
CA GLY A 79 20.71 49.11 -15.10
C GLY A 79 19.78 48.36 -14.15
N VAL A 80 19.19 47.26 -14.63
CA VAL A 80 18.49 46.28 -13.80
C VAL A 80 19.47 45.18 -13.41
N LEU A 81 19.75 45.06 -12.12
CA LEU A 81 20.56 43.99 -11.57
C LEU A 81 19.71 42.73 -11.53
N GLN A 82 20.17 41.72 -12.26
CA GLN A 82 19.69 40.34 -12.15
C GLN A 82 20.67 39.59 -11.27
N ASP A 83 20.16 38.67 -10.45
CA ASP A 83 20.98 37.75 -9.67
C ASP A 83 20.42 36.34 -9.83
N LEU A 84 21.14 35.54 -10.63
CA LEU A 84 20.88 34.13 -10.82
C LEU A 84 21.15 33.31 -9.54
N GLY A 85 22.00 33.79 -8.64
CA GLY A 85 22.32 33.16 -7.37
C GLY A 85 21.23 33.35 -6.30
N LYS A 86 20.40 34.39 -6.43
CA LYS A 86 19.31 34.70 -5.49
C LYS A 86 18.23 33.63 -5.50
N ASN A 87 18.10 32.90 -4.39
CA ASN A 87 17.02 31.95 -4.17
C ASN A 87 15.68 32.69 -4.07
N ARG A 88 14.72 32.24 -4.87
CA ARG A 88 13.33 32.72 -4.92
C ARG A 88 12.32 31.63 -4.57
N GLN A 89 12.75 30.42 -4.24
CA GLN A 89 11.92 29.35 -3.69
C GLN A 89 11.66 29.63 -2.19
N PRO A 90 10.40 29.77 -1.76
CA PRO A 90 10.06 29.85 -0.34
C PRO A 90 10.41 28.56 0.41
N ALA A 91 10.45 28.64 1.74
CA ALA A 91 10.54 27.43 2.57
C ALA A 91 9.39 26.46 2.26
N PHE A 92 9.66 25.17 2.30
CA PHE A 92 8.66 24.15 2.01
C PHE A 92 7.51 24.19 3.02
N SER A 93 6.29 24.07 2.51
CA SER A 93 5.07 23.88 3.28
C SER A 93 4.12 23.03 2.45
N ALA A 94 3.26 22.23 3.08
CA ALA A 94 2.33 21.34 2.36
C ALA A 94 1.38 22.12 1.42
N GLN A 95 1.01 23.35 1.78
CA GLN A 95 0.18 24.24 0.94
C GLN A 95 0.99 25.08 -0.05
N GLY A 96 2.32 25.02 0.00
CA GLY A 96 3.22 25.85 -0.80
C GLY A 96 3.45 25.34 -2.23
N PHE A 97 2.82 24.22 -2.60
CA PHE A 97 2.98 23.56 -3.89
C PHE A 97 1.65 23.57 -4.68
N GLU A 98 1.74 23.69 -6.00
CA GLU A 98 0.59 23.52 -6.90
C GLU A 98 0.23 22.03 -7.07
N GLN A 99 1.20 21.14 -6.88
CA GLN A 99 1.02 19.69 -6.88
C GLN A 99 1.91 19.07 -5.78
N PHE A 100 1.33 18.19 -4.96
CA PHE A 100 2.00 17.58 -3.81
C PHE A 100 1.46 16.16 -3.60
N ASP A 101 1.74 15.30 -4.58
CA ASP A 101 1.11 13.98 -4.70
C ASP A 101 2.07 12.90 -4.19
N SER A 102 1.55 11.96 -3.38
CA SER A 102 2.32 10.83 -2.84
C SER A 102 3.65 11.22 -2.19
N VAL A 103 3.65 12.38 -1.53
CA VAL A 103 4.76 12.91 -0.73
C VAL A 103 4.20 13.51 0.56
N THR A 104 5.06 13.63 1.56
CA THR A 104 4.75 14.29 2.82
C THR A 104 5.89 15.22 3.21
N LEU A 105 5.63 16.13 4.14
CA LEU A 105 6.62 17.04 4.69
C LEU A 105 6.97 16.61 6.12
N VAL A 106 8.17 16.06 6.32
CA VAL A 106 8.69 15.63 7.62
C VAL A 106 9.92 16.46 7.96
N ASP A 107 9.87 17.17 9.09
CA ASP A 107 10.97 18.04 9.55
C ASP A 107 11.48 19.03 8.48
N GLY A 108 10.56 19.58 7.67
CA GLY A 108 10.88 20.52 6.60
C GLY A 108 11.47 19.88 5.34
N ARG A 109 11.51 18.55 5.24
CA ARG A 109 11.96 17.79 4.07
C ARG A 109 10.77 17.17 3.36
N ILE A 110 10.79 17.21 2.03
CA ILE A 110 9.81 16.48 1.22
C ILE A 110 10.28 15.04 1.16
N THR A 111 9.46 14.10 1.59
CA THR A 111 9.76 12.67 1.61
C THR A 111 8.63 11.90 0.96
N VAL A 112 8.94 10.77 0.34
CA VAL A 112 7.92 9.80 -0.05
C VAL A 112 7.57 8.97 1.18
N PRO A 113 6.29 8.86 1.59
CA PRO A 113 5.91 7.97 2.67
C PRO A 113 6.21 6.53 2.27
N ASP A 114 6.72 5.74 3.22
CA ASP A 114 6.80 4.29 3.04
C ASP A 114 5.38 3.75 2.86
N PRO A 115 5.11 2.85 1.89
CA PRO A 115 3.82 2.20 1.80
C PRO A 115 3.44 1.63 3.17
N ALA A 116 2.19 1.83 3.58
CA ALA A 116 1.71 1.29 4.84
C ALA A 116 2.05 -0.21 4.89
N ARG A 117 2.70 -0.64 5.98
CA ARG A 117 2.97 -2.04 6.29
C ARG A 117 1.86 -2.53 7.21
N PRO A 118 0.70 -2.97 6.67
CA PRO A 118 -0.31 -3.54 7.52
C PRO A 118 0.28 -4.78 8.23
N PRO A 119 0.19 -4.87 9.57
CA PRO A 119 0.45 -6.13 10.25
C PRO A 119 -0.60 -7.17 9.82
N SER A 120 -0.24 -8.45 9.81
CA SER A 120 -1.17 -9.56 9.49
C SER A 120 -2.45 -9.52 10.33
N GLU A 121 -2.33 -9.12 11.61
CA GLU A 121 -3.43 -9.01 12.57
C GLU A 121 -4.39 -7.83 12.32
N SER A 122 -4.04 -6.87 11.46
CA SER A 122 -4.84 -5.67 11.19
C SER A 122 -4.48 -5.07 9.83
N ILE A 123 -5.04 -5.64 8.76
CA ILE A 123 -4.74 -5.21 7.39
C ILE A 123 -5.66 -4.05 6.97
N VAL A 124 -5.17 -2.82 7.15
CA VAL A 124 -5.90 -1.58 6.82
C VAL A 124 -5.04 -0.68 5.94
N PHE A 125 -5.62 -0.16 4.85
CA PHE A 125 -5.00 0.90 4.05
C PHE A 125 -5.58 2.26 4.43
N PRO A 126 -4.75 3.31 4.60
CA PRO A 126 -5.25 4.62 5.01
C PRO A 126 -6.08 5.33 3.92
N GLU A 127 -5.82 5.00 2.66
CA GLU A 127 -6.48 5.57 1.48
C GLU A 127 -7.00 4.44 0.58
N ASP A 128 -7.83 4.81 -0.39
CA ASP A 128 -8.30 3.86 -1.40
C ASP A 128 -7.11 3.25 -2.15
N GLN A 129 -7.02 1.92 -2.10
CA GLN A 129 -5.88 1.19 -2.62
C GLN A 129 -6.33 0.19 -3.67
N GLN A 130 -5.79 0.29 -4.88
CA GLN A 130 -5.89 -0.83 -5.82
C GLN A 130 -5.05 -1.99 -5.29
N LEU A 131 -5.62 -3.19 -5.21
CA LEU A 131 -4.94 -4.35 -4.65
C LEU A 131 -5.16 -5.57 -5.53
N SER A 132 -4.10 -6.35 -5.73
CA SER A 132 -4.18 -7.68 -6.31
C SER A 132 -3.40 -8.67 -5.46
N VAL A 133 -3.76 -9.94 -5.54
CA VAL A 133 -3.09 -11.06 -4.90
C VAL A 133 -2.43 -11.87 -6.00
N MET A 134 -1.16 -12.22 -5.82
CA MET A 134 -0.45 -13.18 -6.66
C MET A 134 -0.13 -14.42 -5.84
N PHE A 135 -0.43 -15.59 -6.39
CA PHE A 135 -0.01 -16.86 -5.80
C PHE A 135 1.48 -17.04 -6.02
N VAL A 136 2.24 -17.36 -4.98
CA VAL A 136 3.69 -17.54 -5.10
C VAL A 136 4.04 -19.01 -5.08
N GLN A 137 3.64 -19.75 -4.05
CA GLN A 137 4.05 -21.15 -3.86
C GLN A 137 3.07 -21.84 -2.91
N LYS A 138 2.81 -23.14 -3.14
CA LYS A 138 2.31 -24.08 -2.15
C LYS A 138 3.42 -25.05 -1.78
N ASP A 139 3.49 -25.44 -0.52
CA ASP A 139 4.34 -26.54 -0.05
C ASP A 139 3.62 -27.32 1.05
N SER A 140 2.59 -28.06 0.67
CA SER A 140 1.75 -28.82 1.61
C SER A 140 1.03 -29.98 0.92
N ILE A 141 0.64 -30.99 1.69
CA ILE A 141 -0.19 -32.12 1.20
C ILE A 141 -1.70 -31.85 1.30
N ALA A 142 -2.11 -30.75 1.92
CA ALA A 142 -3.51 -30.35 2.03
C ALA A 142 -3.98 -29.61 0.78
N SER A 143 -5.28 -29.68 0.50
CA SER A 143 -5.90 -28.71 -0.44
C SER A 143 -6.42 -27.52 0.34
N HIS A 144 -6.26 -26.33 -0.25
CA HIS A 144 -6.67 -25.08 0.35
C HIS A 144 -7.60 -24.26 -0.54
N ALA A 145 -8.38 -23.38 0.10
CA ALA A 145 -8.93 -22.21 -0.55
C ALA A 145 -8.53 -20.95 0.23
N VAL A 146 -8.17 -19.90 -0.50
CA VAL A 146 -7.76 -18.62 0.04
C VAL A 146 -8.87 -17.60 -0.21
N GLY A 147 -9.25 -16.86 0.82
CA GLY A 147 -10.16 -15.74 0.66
C GLY A 147 -9.87 -14.60 1.61
N TYR A 148 -10.72 -13.59 1.56
CA TYR A 148 -10.75 -12.52 2.53
C TYR A 148 -12.18 -12.07 2.82
N LEU A 149 -12.35 -11.40 3.94
CA LEU A 149 -13.59 -10.74 4.34
C LEU A 149 -13.29 -9.36 4.90
N TYR A 150 -14.32 -8.57 5.16
CA TYR A 150 -14.18 -7.28 5.80
C TYR A 150 -14.71 -7.29 7.24
N VAL A 151 -13.96 -6.68 8.15
CA VAL A 151 -14.36 -6.59 9.58
C VAL A 151 -15.66 -5.82 9.75
N ASP A 152 -15.89 -4.76 8.97
CA ASP A 152 -17.12 -3.98 9.06
C ASP A 152 -18.37 -4.75 8.57
N ASP A 153 -18.20 -5.72 7.66
CA ASP A 153 -19.27 -6.63 7.25
C ASP A 153 -19.64 -7.57 8.41
N LEU A 154 -18.64 -8.10 9.12
CA LEU A 154 -18.84 -8.93 10.31
C LEU A 154 -19.46 -8.16 11.47
N GLN A 155 -19.06 -6.90 11.69
CA GLN A 155 -19.67 -6.01 12.69
C GLN A 155 -21.16 -5.81 12.42
N ARG A 156 -21.53 -5.53 11.17
CA ARG A 156 -22.94 -5.36 10.78
C ARG A 156 -23.77 -6.63 10.96
N LYS A 157 -23.14 -7.79 10.88
CA LYS A 157 -23.77 -9.10 11.10
C LYS A 157 -23.74 -9.54 12.57
N GLY A 158 -23.05 -8.79 13.44
CA GLY A 158 -22.97 -9.06 14.87
C GLY A 158 -22.00 -10.17 15.25
N TYR A 159 -21.07 -10.55 14.36
CA TYR A 159 -20.05 -11.56 14.65
C TYR A 159 -18.89 -11.03 15.49
N VAL A 160 -18.60 -9.74 15.34
CA VAL A 160 -17.55 -9.03 16.05
C VAL A 160 -18.07 -7.70 16.59
N ASP A 161 -17.47 -7.24 17.69
CA ASP A 161 -17.82 -5.98 18.31
C ASP A 161 -17.11 -4.78 17.64
N ALA A 162 -17.29 -3.59 18.22
CA ALA A 162 -16.71 -2.35 17.69
C ALA A 162 -15.18 -2.30 17.70
N VAL A 163 -14.51 -3.16 18.49
CA VAL A 163 -13.05 -3.27 18.55
C VAL A 163 -12.52 -4.51 17.81
N GLY A 164 -13.39 -5.27 17.14
CA GLY A 164 -13.03 -6.42 16.30
C GLY A 164 -12.86 -7.73 17.07
N GLU A 165 -13.38 -7.82 18.29
CA GLU A 165 -13.38 -9.06 19.09
C GLU A 165 -14.64 -9.88 18.81
N LEU A 166 -14.51 -11.21 18.85
CA LEU A 166 -15.60 -12.14 18.57
C LEU A 166 -16.73 -12.03 19.61
N VAL A 167 -17.97 -12.10 19.14
CA VAL A 167 -19.18 -12.00 19.97
C VAL A 167 -19.80 -13.39 20.17
N ASP A 168 -20.30 -13.65 21.38
CA ASP A 168 -21.18 -14.78 21.73
C ASP A 168 -22.50 -14.19 22.27
N ALA A 169 -23.41 -13.80 21.38
CA ALA A 169 -24.61 -13.05 21.76
C ALA A 169 -25.67 -13.92 22.47
N ASN A 170 -25.65 -15.23 22.23
CA ASN A 170 -26.59 -16.18 22.81
C ASN A 170 -26.06 -16.83 24.11
N ALA A 171 -24.80 -16.58 24.46
CA ALA A 171 -24.11 -17.02 25.68
C ALA A 171 -24.04 -18.55 25.84
N ASN A 172 -23.80 -19.28 24.74
CA ASN A 172 -23.60 -20.73 24.77
C ASN A 172 -22.13 -21.16 24.87
N GLY A 173 -21.22 -20.19 24.86
CA GLY A 173 -19.78 -20.34 24.98
C GLY A 173 -19.05 -20.53 23.65
N ILE A 174 -19.75 -20.55 22.51
CA ILE A 174 -19.15 -20.58 21.17
C ILE A 174 -19.34 -19.21 20.55
N ALA A 175 -18.30 -18.64 19.95
CA ALA A 175 -18.45 -17.39 19.23
C ALA A 175 -19.45 -17.57 18.07
N ASP A 176 -20.30 -16.56 17.87
CA ASP A 176 -21.32 -16.54 16.84
C ASP A 176 -20.74 -16.77 15.43
N LEU A 177 -19.51 -16.30 15.18
CA LEU A 177 -18.77 -16.55 13.93
C LEU A 177 -18.50 -18.04 13.76
N HIS A 178 -17.96 -18.70 14.80
CA HIS A 178 -17.64 -20.12 14.77
C HIS A 178 -18.89 -20.99 14.71
N GLU A 179 -19.99 -20.56 15.34
CA GLU A 179 -21.29 -21.22 15.19
C GLU A 179 -21.77 -21.22 13.75
N ASP A 180 -21.67 -20.09 13.05
CA ASP A 180 -22.19 -19.93 11.69
C ASP A 180 -21.22 -20.45 10.61
N LEU A 181 -19.91 -20.51 10.89
CA LEU A 181 -18.94 -21.22 10.06
C LEU A 181 -19.29 -22.71 9.93
N TYR A 182 -19.74 -23.33 11.02
CA TYR A 182 -20.02 -24.77 11.07
C TYR A 182 -21.51 -25.10 11.23
N ASN A 183 -22.39 -24.11 11.16
CA ASN A 183 -23.83 -24.26 11.32
C ASN A 183 -24.25 -25.03 12.61
N LEU A 184 -23.60 -24.71 13.74
CA LEU A 184 -23.76 -25.38 15.04
C LEU A 184 -25.03 -24.98 15.79
N ALA A 185 -25.50 -23.76 15.60
CA ALA A 185 -26.65 -23.27 16.36
C ALA A 185 -27.94 -24.07 16.06
N PRO A 186 -28.86 -24.22 17.04
CA PRO A 186 -30.21 -24.67 16.79
C PRO A 186 -30.95 -23.69 15.87
N THR A 187 -31.99 -24.15 15.15
CA THR A 187 -32.80 -23.28 14.28
C THR A 187 -33.96 -22.60 15.00
N THR A 188 -34.24 -22.99 16.25
CA THR A 188 -35.34 -22.46 17.06
C THR A 188 -34.94 -22.38 18.54
N GLY A 189 -35.63 -21.55 19.31
CA GLY A 189 -35.36 -21.33 20.74
C GLY A 189 -34.41 -20.17 21.01
N ALA A 190 -34.06 -19.98 22.29
CA ALA A 190 -33.27 -18.83 22.75
C ALA A 190 -31.81 -18.84 22.26
N GLN A 191 -31.30 -20.02 21.88
CA GLN A 191 -29.94 -20.23 21.39
C GLN A 191 -29.87 -20.22 19.85
N ALA A 192 -30.98 -19.92 19.18
CA ALA A 192 -31.07 -20.10 17.74
C ALA A 192 -30.28 -19.05 16.96
N ARG A 193 -29.65 -19.49 15.88
CA ARG A 193 -29.08 -18.61 14.86
C ARG A 193 -29.60 -18.99 13.47
N PRO A 194 -29.59 -18.05 12.51
CA PRO A 194 -29.97 -18.36 11.13
C PRO A 194 -29.05 -19.45 10.56
N TYR A 195 -29.64 -20.45 9.90
CA TYR A 195 -28.85 -21.41 9.13
C TYR A 195 -28.17 -20.70 7.93
N ILE A 196 -26.88 -20.89 7.75
CA ILE A 196 -26.10 -20.40 6.60
C ILE A 196 -26.10 -21.48 5.53
N GLY A 197 -26.96 -21.33 4.52
CA GLY A 197 -27.25 -22.38 3.54
C GLY A 197 -28.67 -22.29 2.99
N ALA A 198 -28.92 -22.88 1.82
CA ALA A 198 -30.25 -22.99 1.24
C ALA A 198 -31.14 -24.00 1.98
N ALA A 199 -30.60 -25.19 2.28
CA ALA A 199 -31.29 -26.24 3.04
C ALA A 199 -30.29 -27.12 3.78
N ARG A 200 -30.59 -27.44 5.04
CA ARG A 200 -29.75 -28.30 5.87
C ARG A 200 -29.86 -29.77 5.43
N ARG A 201 -28.74 -30.35 5.01
CA ARG A 201 -28.52 -31.77 4.71
C ARG A 201 -28.64 -32.64 5.96
N CYS A 202 -27.97 -32.29 7.06
CA CYS A 202 -27.99 -33.09 8.30
C CYS A 202 -28.68 -32.34 9.45
N THR A 203 -29.85 -32.83 9.88
CA THR A 203 -30.53 -32.31 11.08
C THR A 203 -30.33 -33.28 12.23
N ARG A 204 -29.23 -33.10 12.99
CA ARG A 204 -28.92 -33.93 14.15
C ARG A 204 -28.54 -33.07 15.34
N PRO A 205 -29.38 -32.99 16.39
CA PRO A 205 -29.02 -32.27 17.58
C PRO A 205 -28.01 -33.05 18.43
N PHE A 206 -27.25 -32.33 19.25
CA PHE A 206 -26.48 -32.88 20.36
C PHE A 206 -26.50 -31.88 21.53
N SER A 207 -26.27 -32.38 22.74
CA SER A 207 -26.18 -31.53 23.92
C SER A 207 -24.79 -31.60 24.54
N SER A 208 -24.20 -30.43 24.79
CA SER A 208 -22.89 -30.30 25.43
C SER A 208 -22.95 -29.22 26.49
N ARG A 209 -22.65 -29.60 27.74
CA ARG A 209 -22.73 -28.75 28.94
C ARG A 209 -24.04 -27.98 29.11
N GLY A 210 -25.17 -28.63 28.82
CA GLY A 210 -26.51 -28.06 29.03
C GLY A 210 -27.02 -27.17 27.89
N PHE A 211 -26.21 -26.93 26.87
CA PHE A 211 -26.63 -26.27 25.63
C PHE A 211 -26.99 -27.29 24.56
N LEU A 212 -27.89 -26.91 23.65
CA LEU A 212 -28.35 -27.71 22.53
C LEU A 212 -27.78 -27.12 21.23
N PHE A 213 -27.12 -27.96 20.44
CA PHE A 213 -26.51 -27.61 19.17
C PHE A 213 -26.95 -28.60 18.08
N ASN A 214 -26.64 -28.30 16.83
CA ASN A 214 -26.69 -29.22 15.70
C ASN A 214 -25.27 -29.67 15.33
N GLN A 215 -25.13 -30.94 14.96
CA GLN A 215 -23.87 -31.49 14.47
C GLN A 215 -23.53 -30.86 13.11
N PRO A 216 -22.27 -30.42 12.90
CA PRO A 216 -21.88 -29.61 11.76
C PRO A 216 -21.71 -30.46 10.49
N GLU A 217 -22.31 -30.03 9.39
CA GLU A 217 -22.36 -30.81 8.14
C GLU A 217 -20.99 -30.99 7.49
N LEU A 218 -20.09 -30.04 7.73
CA LEU A 218 -18.68 -30.09 7.35
C LEU A 218 -17.87 -31.14 8.12
N ALA A 219 -18.39 -31.66 9.23
CA ALA A 219 -17.78 -32.74 10.01
C ALA A 219 -18.65 -34.02 10.08
N LEU A 220 -19.57 -34.18 9.12
CA LEU A 220 -20.45 -35.34 9.01
C LEU A 220 -20.34 -36.02 7.66
N ASP A 221 -20.30 -37.35 7.67
CA ASP A 221 -20.35 -38.15 6.45
C ASP A 221 -21.68 -38.00 5.68
N ALA A 222 -21.74 -38.58 4.47
CA ALA A 222 -22.91 -38.51 3.61
C ALA A 222 -24.20 -39.08 4.24
N ASN A 223 -24.06 -39.99 5.23
CA ASN A 223 -25.17 -40.62 5.93
C ASN A 223 -25.64 -39.82 7.15
N CYS A 224 -24.99 -38.69 7.45
CA CYS A 224 -25.22 -37.91 8.67
C CYS A 224 -25.13 -38.80 9.92
N ALA A 225 -24.15 -39.71 10.01
CA ALA A 225 -24.01 -40.57 11.19
C ALA A 225 -23.70 -39.75 12.46
N ASN A 226 -24.11 -40.22 13.64
CA ASN A 226 -23.80 -39.51 14.90
C ASN A 226 -22.29 -39.39 15.09
N ALA A 227 -21.79 -38.17 15.30
CA ALA A 227 -20.37 -37.88 15.47
C ALA A 227 -20.06 -37.13 16.79
N PHE A 228 -21.02 -37.04 17.70
CA PHE A 228 -20.81 -36.47 19.03
C PHE A 228 -20.41 -37.55 20.04
N THR A 229 -19.35 -37.29 20.80
CA THR A 229 -18.92 -38.10 21.94
C THR A 229 -18.63 -37.18 23.13
N ALA A 230 -19.28 -37.41 24.26
CA ALA A 230 -19.06 -36.64 25.48
C ALA A 230 -17.97 -37.26 26.36
N GLY A 231 -17.22 -36.41 27.06
CA GLY A 231 -16.24 -36.83 28.08
C GLY A 231 -15.11 -37.73 27.56
N VAL A 232 -14.62 -37.46 26.34
CA VAL A 232 -13.42 -38.07 25.77
C VAL A 232 -12.20 -37.59 26.55
N ASP A 233 -11.33 -38.51 26.95
CA ASP A 233 -10.02 -38.15 27.52
C ASP A 233 -9.07 -37.81 26.37
N LEU A 234 -8.64 -36.54 26.29
CA LEU A 234 -7.67 -36.03 25.33
C LEU A 234 -6.55 -35.26 26.07
N PRO A 235 -5.31 -35.24 25.54
CA PRO A 235 -4.28 -34.33 26.04
C PRO A 235 -4.77 -32.87 26.10
N ASP A 236 -4.41 -32.14 27.15
CA ASP A 236 -4.77 -30.72 27.26
C ASP A 236 -3.94 -29.88 26.29
N ALA A 237 -4.59 -29.21 25.34
CA ALA A 237 -3.94 -28.39 24.32
C ALA A 237 -3.47 -27.00 24.82
N ARG A 238 -3.60 -26.70 26.11
CA ARG A 238 -2.99 -25.48 26.70
C ARG A 238 -1.46 -25.57 26.77
N PRO A 239 -0.75 -24.43 26.77
CA PRO A 239 0.69 -24.41 26.94
C PRO A 239 1.19 -25.15 28.18
N GLY A 240 2.25 -25.95 28.01
CA GLY A 240 2.93 -26.64 29.09
C GLY A 240 2.72 -28.16 29.04
N ASN A 241 2.48 -28.77 30.21
CA ASN A 241 2.35 -30.23 30.28
C ASN A 241 0.94 -30.68 29.81
N HIS A 242 0.89 -31.51 28.78
CA HIS A 242 -0.34 -31.95 28.11
C HIS A 242 -1.02 -33.16 28.79
N PHE A 243 -1.42 -33.00 30.06
CA PHE A 243 -2.13 -34.05 30.79
C PHE A 243 -3.49 -34.38 30.16
N GLN A 244 -3.96 -35.62 30.34
CA GLN A 244 -5.29 -36.02 29.89
C GLN A 244 -6.39 -35.25 30.62
N VAL A 245 -7.31 -34.66 29.87
CA VAL A 245 -8.50 -33.94 30.35
C VAL A 245 -9.75 -34.48 29.67
N SER A 246 -10.82 -34.63 30.45
CA SER A 246 -12.12 -35.04 29.92
C SER A 246 -12.80 -33.87 29.22
N THR A 247 -13.14 -34.03 27.95
CA THR A 247 -13.71 -33.00 27.08
C THR A 247 -14.70 -33.58 26.08
N ASP A 248 -15.61 -32.76 25.57
CA ASP A 248 -16.55 -33.20 24.54
C ASP A 248 -15.89 -33.08 23.15
N VAL A 249 -16.22 -33.99 22.24
CA VAL A 249 -15.74 -33.95 20.85
C VAL A 249 -16.92 -34.08 19.91
N ILE A 250 -17.01 -33.18 18.93
CA ILE A 250 -17.99 -33.24 17.85
C ILE A 250 -17.30 -33.38 16.49
N GLY A 251 -17.79 -34.31 15.68
CA GLY A 251 -17.39 -34.48 14.28
C GLY A 251 -16.50 -35.71 14.05
N ARG A 252 -16.07 -35.88 12.82
CA ARG A 252 -15.18 -36.95 12.36
C ARG A 252 -14.39 -36.46 11.14
N ASP A 253 -13.28 -37.14 10.85
CA ASP A 253 -12.52 -36.90 9.62
C ASP A 253 -13.19 -37.53 8.41
N ALA A 254 -12.82 -36.98 7.25
CA ALA A 254 -13.10 -37.60 5.97
C ALA A 254 -12.14 -38.78 5.71
N PRO A 255 -12.58 -39.81 4.97
CA PRO A 255 -11.66 -40.75 4.33
C PRO A 255 -10.61 -40.02 3.48
N THR A 256 -9.45 -40.65 3.30
CA THR A 256 -8.33 -40.09 2.51
C THR A 256 -8.74 -39.73 1.07
N THR A 257 -9.68 -40.47 0.49
CA THR A 257 -10.26 -40.17 -0.81
C THR A 257 -11.77 -39.98 -0.70
N LEU A 258 -12.27 -38.95 -1.37
CA LEU A 258 -13.71 -38.74 -1.56
C LEU A 258 -14.01 -38.79 -3.06
N SER A 259 -15.26 -39.04 -3.43
CA SER A 259 -15.72 -38.85 -4.82
C SER A 259 -16.38 -37.49 -4.98
N THR A 260 -16.40 -36.95 -6.20
CA THR A 260 -17.10 -35.69 -6.53
C THR A 260 -18.61 -35.77 -6.28
N SER A 261 -19.18 -36.99 -6.27
CA SER A 261 -20.58 -37.25 -5.93
C SER A 261 -20.85 -37.36 -4.42
N ASN A 262 -19.81 -37.36 -3.58
CA ASN A 262 -19.95 -37.50 -2.13
C ASN A 262 -20.46 -36.19 -1.51
N THR A 263 -21.64 -36.24 -0.92
CA THR A 263 -22.30 -35.10 -0.27
C THR A 263 -21.91 -34.90 1.20
N GLY A 264 -21.09 -35.78 1.77
CA GLY A 264 -20.55 -35.65 3.12
C GLY A 264 -19.48 -34.55 3.21
N PHE A 265 -19.26 -34.07 4.43
CA PHE A 265 -18.29 -33.01 4.74
C PHE A 265 -18.53 -31.74 3.90
N SER A 266 -19.80 -31.44 3.65
CA SER A 266 -20.29 -30.32 2.86
C SER A 266 -21.62 -29.85 3.44
N ASP A 267 -21.80 -28.53 3.48
CA ASP A 267 -22.99 -27.79 3.92
C ASP A 267 -23.80 -27.21 2.74
N GLY A 268 -23.50 -27.65 1.50
CA GLY A 268 -24.38 -27.47 0.34
C GLY A 268 -24.33 -26.09 -0.34
N GLY A 269 -23.25 -25.33 -0.15
CA GLY A 269 -22.99 -24.05 -0.81
C GLY A 269 -22.58 -24.14 -2.27
N LEU A 270 -21.92 -23.08 -2.73
CA LEU A 270 -21.32 -23.01 -4.05
C LEU A 270 -20.20 -24.02 -4.24
N PHE A 271 -19.40 -24.24 -3.19
CA PHE A 271 -18.17 -25.00 -3.23
C PHE A 271 -18.17 -26.05 -2.13
N ALA A 272 -18.11 -27.32 -2.52
CA ALA A 272 -18.02 -28.39 -1.53
C ALA A 272 -16.76 -28.19 -0.66
N ARG A 273 -16.93 -28.40 0.66
CA ARG A 273 -15.86 -28.33 1.68
C ARG A 273 -15.29 -26.93 1.92
N ILE A 274 -15.98 -25.88 1.46
CA ILE A 274 -15.74 -24.51 1.89
C ILE A 274 -16.96 -24.09 2.73
N PRO A 275 -16.78 -23.56 3.95
CA PRO A 275 -17.92 -23.09 4.75
C PRO A 275 -18.77 -22.06 4.00
N ASN A 276 -20.10 -22.27 3.97
CA ASN A 276 -21.04 -21.38 3.29
C ASN A 276 -20.89 -19.89 3.67
N LEU A 277 -20.47 -19.61 4.90
CA LEU A 277 -20.26 -18.24 5.39
C LEU A 277 -19.05 -17.55 4.72
N LEU A 278 -18.03 -18.32 4.33
CA LEU A 278 -16.80 -17.83 3.69
C LEU A 278 -16.88 -17.80 2.16
N GLU A 279 -17.95 -18.34 1.59
CA GLU A 279 -18.27 -18.17 0.19
C GLU A 279 -18.79 -16.75 -0.10
N PRO A 280 -18.75 -16.29 -1.37
CA PRO A 280 -19.52 -15.13 -1.79
C PRO A 280 -21.02 -15.36 -1.61
N ALA A 281 -21.77 -14.29 -1.30
CA ALA A 281 -23.23 -14.34 -1.19
C ALA A 281 -23.86 -14.90 -2.46
N ALA A 282 -24.60 -16.00 -2.33
CA ALA A 282 -25.28 -16.65 -3.44
C ALA A 282 -26.52 -17.42 -2.98
N PRO A 283 -27.46 -17.75 -3.91
CA PRO A 283 -28.66 -18.50 -3.56
C PRO A 283 -28.38 -19.85 -2.89
N ALA A 284 -27.25 -20.51 -3.22
CA ALA A 284 -26.85 -21.79 -2.64
C ALA A 284 -26.56 -21.69 -1.12
N ASN A 285 -25.98 -20.58 -0.67
CA ASN A 285 -25.77 -20.30 0.76
C ASN A 285 -26.89 -19.44 1.38
N GLY A 286 -28.00 -19.26 0.67
CA GLY A 286 -29.14 -18.45 1.11
C GLY A 286 -28.84 -16.95 1.17
N ASP A 287 -27.93 -16.48 0.31
CA ASP A 287 -27.45 -15.09 0.21
C ASP A 287 -26.82 -14.57 1.53
N LYS A 288 -26.15 -15.47 2.27
CA LYS A 288 -25.55 -15.18 3.58
C LYS A 288 -24.03 -15.24 3.60
N GLY A 289 -23.39 -15.73 2.53
CA GLY A 289 -21.94 -15.70 2.39
C GLY A 289 -21.37 -14.29 2.51
N LEU A 290 -20.23 -14.16 3.17
CA LEU A 290 -19.54 -12.88 3.43
C LEU A 290 -18.13 -12.83 2.85
N GLY A 291 -17.56 -13.98 2.51
CA GLY A 291 -16.20 -14.04 2.00
C GLY A 291 -16.10 -13.72 0.52
N GLN A 292 -14.87 -13.43 0.12
CA GLN A 292 -14.43 -13.29 -1.27
C GLN A 292 -13.35 -14.34 -1.47
N LEU A 293 -13.59 -15.33 -2.33
CA LEU A 293 -12.64 -16.42 -2.56
C LEU A 293 -11.69 -16.01 -3.68
N VAL A 294 -10.45 -15.71 -3.30
CA VAL A 294 -9.38 -15.28 -4.21
C VAL A 294 -8.85 -16.49 -4.97
N PHE A 295 -8.51 -17.56 -4.25
CA PHE A 295 -8.15 -18.83 -4.85
C PHE A 295 -9.08 -19.93 -4.33
N LEU A 296 -9.78 -20.62 -5.24
CA LEU A 296 -10.75 -21.68 -4.90
C LEU A 296 -10.06 -23.02 -4.58
N LEU A 297 -8.82 -23.16 -5.05
CA LEU A 297 -7.99 -24.33 -4.91
C LEU A 297 -6.53 -23.86 -4.96
N THR A 298 -5.63 -24.53 -4.26
CA THR A 298 -4.18 -24.27 -4.34
C THR A 298 -3.37 -25.48 -4.77
N ASP A 299 -4.05 -26.59 -5.08
CA ASP A 299 -3.48 -27.88 -5.47
C ASP A 299 -2.51 -27.75 -6.64
N ASP A 300 -1.37 -28.43 -6.53
CA ASP A 300 -0.20 -28.32 -7.40
C ASP A 300 0.51 -29.68 -7.52
N ASP A 301 -0.16 -30.67 -8.09
CA ASP A 301 0.33 -32.05 -8.12
C ASP A 301 0.22 -32.72 -9.50
N TRP A 302 0.66 -33.98 -9.58
CA TRP A 302 0.66 -34.69 -10.87
C TRP A 302 -0.70 -35.26 -11.26
N GLU A 303 -1.72 -35.22 -10.39
CA GLU A 303 -3.04 -35.77 -10.67
C GLU A 303 -4.00 -34.74 -11.24
N ARG A 304 -5.28 -35.10 -11.35
CA ARG A 304 -6.38 -34.20 -11.78
C ARG A 304 -7.47 -34.19 -10.73
N THR A 305 -7.07 -34.45 -9.49
CA THR A 305 -7.96 -34.77 -8.40
C THR A 305 -7.49 -34.05 -7.18
N THR A 306 -8.39 -33.27 -6.60
CA THR A 306 -8.03 -32.51 -5.43
C THR A 306 -8.13 -33.35 -4.17
N HIS A 307 -7.27 -33.08 -3.20
CA HIS A 307 -7.31 -33.76 -1.91
C HIS A 307 -8.73 -33.66 -1.34
N ARG A 308 -9.37 -34.84 -1.20
CA ARG A 308 -10.77 -34.99 -0.75
C ARG A 308 -11.80 -34.19 -1.56
N ASN A 309 -11.54 -33.83 -2.82
CA ASN A 309 -12.42 -33.03 -3.70
C ASN A 309 -12.85 -31.69 -3.09
N MET A 310 -11.90 -30.85 -2.66
CA MET A 310 -12.19 -29.48 -2.24
C MET A 310 -12.57 -28.59 -3.44
N GLY A 311 -13.44 -27.61 -3.23
CA GLY A 311 -13.66 -26.49 -4.15
C GLY A 311 -14.46 -26.81 -5.42
N THR A 312 -14.69 -28.08 -5.75
CA THR A 312 -15.39 -28.57 -6.97
C THR A 312 -14.83 -28.07 -8.31
N VAL A 313 -13.80 -27.23 -8.29
CA VAL A 313 -13.09 -26.77 -9.47
C VAL A 313 -12.22 -27.91 -9.99
N PRO A 314 -12.21 -28.17 -11.31
CA PRO A 314 -11.33 -29.18 -11.87
C PRO A 314 -9.89 -28.70 -11.72
N ASP A 315 -9.10 -29.50 -11.05
CA ASP A 315 -7.67 -29.57 -11.30
C ASP A 315 -7.48 -29.98 -12.78
N ALA A 316 -6.75 -29.14 -13.50
CA ALA A 316 -6.85 -28.97 -14.95
C ALA A 316 -5.62 -29.48 -15.71
N ASP A 317 -4.52 -29.80 -15.03
CA ASP A 317 -3.33 -30.33 -15.70
C ASP A 317 -2.73 -31.58 -15.03
N ASN A 318 -1.49 -31.93 -15.36
CA ASN A 318 -0.70 -33.02 -14.76
C ASN A 318 0.79 -32.62 -14.83
N TYR A 319 1.07 -31.32 -14.95
CA TYR A 319 2.43 -30.84 -14.91
C TYR A 319 2.98 -31.14 -13.52
N GLY A 320 4.29 -31.36 -13.40
CA GLY A 320 4.82 -31.75 -12.09
C GLY A 320 4.59 -30.66 -11.08
N SER A 321 4.54 -31.04 -9.79
CA SER A 321 4.41 -30.11 -8.67
C SER A 321 5.43 -28.98 -8.82
N ASP A 322 4.96 -27.83 -9.27
CA ASP A 322 5.75 -26.64 -9.55
C ASP A 322 5.42 -25.50 -8.57
N GLY A 323 4.58 -25.77 -7.56
CA GLY A 323 4.19 -24.81 -6.56
C GLY A 323 2.98 -23.94 -6.92
N ILE A 324 2.35 -24.13 -8.08
CA ILE A 324 1.31 -23.23 -8.61
C ILE A 324 -0.04 -23.95 -8.71
N PRO A 325 -1.17 -23.26 -8.45
CA PRO A 325 -2.47 -23.89 -8.53
C PRO A 325 -2.81 -24.37 -9.94
N ASP A 326 -3.19 -25.64 -10.08
CA ASP A 326 -3.49 -26.28 -11.36
C ASP A 326 -4.94 -26.03 -11.83
N TYR A 327 -5.53 -24.87 -11.54
CA TYR A 327 -6.90 -24.54 -11.97
C TYR A 327 -7.02 -23.17 -12.63
N ASP A 328 -7.95 -23.07 -13.58
CA ASP A 328 -8.22 -21.88 -14.39
C ASP A 328 -8.89 -20.80 -13.50
N VAL A 329 -8.07 -19.96 -12.88
CA VAL A 329 -8.48 -18.91 -11.93
C VAL A 329 -9.28 -17.82 -12.66
N SER A 330 -8.88 -17.47 -13.88
CA SER A 330 -9.49 -16.40 -14.67
C SER A 330 -10.94 -16.72 -15.09
N ALA A 331 -11.36 -17.99 -15.06
CA ALA A 331 -12.75 -18.40 -15.16
C ALA A 331 -13.66 -17.84 -14.04
N TYR A 332 -13.09 -17.31 -12.96
CA TYR A 332 -13.80 -16.73 -11.82
C TYR A 332 -13.49 -15.24 -11.66
N ASP A 333 -14.43 -14.49 -11.06
CA ASP A 333 -14.18 -13.11 -10.66
C ASP A 333 -13.48 -13.04 -9.29
N ALA A 334 -13.08 -11.84 -8.86
CA ALA A 334 -12.35 -11.64 -7.61
C ALA A 334 -13.12 -11.98 -6.33
N ARG A 335 -14.40 -12.38 -6.48
CA ARG A 335 -15.26 -12.85 -5.40
C ARG A 335 -15.28 -14.39 -5.32
N GLY A 336 -14.74 -15.05 -6.34
CA GLY A 336 -14.83 -16.49 -6.56
C GLY A 336 -16.08 -16.90 -7.33
N LEU A 337 -16.81 -15.99 -7.98
CA LEU A 337 -17.99 -16.35 -8.77
C LEU A 337 -17.60 -16.62 -10.23
N ARG A 338 -18.11 -17.74 -10.78
CA ARG A 338 -17.81 -18.12 -12.16
C ARG A 338 -18.32 -17.06 -13.14
N ARG A 339 -17.45 -16.65 -14.07
CA ARG A 339 -17.78 -15.67 -15.11
C ARG A 339 -18.61 -16.32 -16.21
N SER A 340 -19.46 -15.51 -16.87
CA SER A 340 -20.15 -15.93 -18.09
C SER A 340 -19.20 -16.09 -19.28
N THR A 341 -18.03 -15.47 -19.22
CA THR A 341 -17.00 -15.51 -20.25
C THR A 341 -15.64 -15.51 -19.55
N ASN A 342 -14.83 -16.54 -19.82
CA ASN A 342 -13.46 -16.57 -19.34
C ASN A 342 -12.59 -15.63 -20.22
N PRO A 343 -11.99 -14.56 -19.66
CA PRO A 343 -11.09 -13.69 -20.41
C PRO A 343 -9.77 -14.34 -20.83
N ASP A 344 -9.34 -15.42 -20.16
CA ASP A 344 -8.08 -16.12 -20.43
C ASP A 344 -8.19 -17.64 -20.26
N PRO A 345 -8.82 -18.37 -21.20
CA PRO A 345 -9.05 -19.80 -21.06
C PRO A 345 -7.77 -20.64 -20.97
N GLY A 346 -7.68 -21.48 -19.93
CA GLY A 346 -6.57 -22.41 -19.72
C GLY A 346 -5.83 -22.14 -18.41
N LEU A 347 -4.60 -22.64 -18.33
CA LEU A 347 -3.68 -22.34 -17.24
C LEU A 347 -2.55 -21.48 -17.80
N THR A 348 -2.56 -20.19 -17.47
CA THR A 348 -1.57 -19.22 -17.91
C THR A 348 -0.95 -18.50 -16.71
N LEU A 349 0.05 -17.67 -16.98
CA LEU A 349 0.62 -16.79 -15.96
C LEU A 349 -0.40 -15.81 -15.36
N ALA A 350 -1.48 -15.47 -16.09
CA ALA A 350 -2.51 -14.57 -15.58
C ALA A 350 -3.34 -15.23 -14.47
N ASP A 351 -3.49 -16.55 -14.47
CA ASP A 351 -4.23 -17.30 -13.46
C ASP A 351 -3.53 -17.29 -12.09
N ARG A 352 -2.25 -16.94 -12.06
CA ARG A 352 -1.51 -16.74 -10.80
C ARG A 352 -1.90 -15.45 -10.09
N ARG A 353 -2.73 -14.58 -10.70
CA ARG A 353 -3.06 -13.25 -10.16
C ARG A 353 -4.55 -12.96 -10.17
N VAL A 354 -5.05 -12.49 -9.04
CA VAL A 354 -6.43 -12.00 -8.89
C VAL A 354 -6.42 -10.53 -8.53
N ASP A 355 -7.05 -9.71 -9.37
CA ASP A 355 -7.27 -8.29 -9.10
C ASP A 355 -8.48 -8.10 -8.17
N LEU A 356 -8.23 -7.71 -6.91
CA LEU A 356 -9.28 -7.47 -5.92
C LEU A 356 -10.04 -6.16 -6.20
N GLY A 357 -9.54 -5.33 -7.12
CA GLY A 357 -10.10 -4.02 -7.39
C GLY A 357 -9.62 -2.97 -6.38
N ARG A 358 -10.43 -1.93 -6.21
CA ARG A 358 -10.18 -0.85 -5.27
C ARG A 358 -10.72 -1.23 -3.89
N ILE A 359 -9.80 -1.38 -2.95
CA ILE A 359 -10.09 -1.49 -1.52
C ILE A 359 -10.29 -0.07 -0.98
N GLN A 360 -11.41 0.17 -0.30
CA GLN A 360 -11.71 1.46 0.30
C GLN A 360 -10.78 1.74 1.49
N GLY A 361 -10.26 2.96 1.56
CA GLY A 361 -9.44 3.41 2.69
C GLY A 361 -10.19 3.28 4.03
N GLY A 362 -9.48 2.84 5.06
CA GLY A 362 -10.00 2.63 6.42
C GLY A 362 -10.81 1.34 6.63
N ARG A 363 -11.04 0.53 5.58
CA ARG A 363 -11.64 -0.81 5.74
C ARG A 363 -10.54 -1.83 6.07
N GLU A 364 -10.82 -2.69 7.04
CA GLU A 364 -9.94 -3.77 7.44
C GLU A 364 -10.27 -5.06 6.68
N LEU A 365 -9.24 -5.66 6.07
CA LEU A 365 -9.30 -6.98 5.46
C LEU A 365 -8.83 -8.02 6.47
N VAL A 366 -9.51 -9.16 6.50
CA VAL A 366 -9.00 -10.36 7.16
C VAL A 366 -8.91 -11.45 6.11
N PHE A 367 -7.68 -11.88 5.82
CA PHE A 367 -7.48 -13.04 4.96
C PHE A 367 -7.78 -14.31 5.74
N PHE A 368 -8.27 -15.33 5.03
CA PHE A 368 -8.47 -16.64 5.60
C PHE A 368 -7.98 -17.73 4.64
N LEU A 369 -7.55 -18.83 5.23
CA LEU A 369 -7.23 -20.07 4.56
C LEU A 369 -8.22 -21.13 5.06
N VAL A 370 -8.95 -21.74 4.14
CA VAL A 370 -9.73 -22.95 4.40
C VAL A 370 -8.85 -24.14 4.03
N VAL A 371 -8.67 -25.06 4.95
CA VAL A 371 -7.77 -26.21 4.81
C VAL A 371 -8.56 -27.49 4.89
N ASN A 372 -8.33 -28.41 3.94
CA ASN A 372 -8.95 -29.72 3.92
C ASN A 372 -7.93 -30.83 4.14
N ILE A 373 -7.78 -31.24 5.41
CA ILE A 373 -6.86 -32.30 5.86
C ILE A 373 -7.41 -32.94 7.14
N GLU A 374 -6.95 -34.14 7.53
CA GLU A 374 -7.40 -34.73 8.81
C GLU A 374 -7.08 -33.87 10.02
N ALA A 375 -8.03 -33.80 10.97
CA ALA A 375 -7.77 -33.20 12.27
C ALA A 375 -7.07 -34.21 13.18
N VAL A 376 -5.82 -33.92 13.53
CA VAL A 376 -5.03 -34.66 14.53
C VAL A 376 -5.07 -33.93 15.87
N HIS A 377 -4.99 -34.68 16.98
CA HIS A 377 -4.87 -34.10 18.32
C HIS A 377 -3.66 -34.72 19.01
N ASP A 378 -2.53 -34.05 18.89
CA ASP A 378 -1.26 -34.40 19.51
C ASP A 378 -0.48 -33.12 19.88
N PRO A 379 -0.84 -32.49 21.02
CA PRO A 379 -0.25 -31.20 21.42
C PRO A 379 1.27 -31.24 21.59
N GLU A 380 1.86 -32.41 21.88
CA GLU A 380 3.32 -32.59 21.98
C GLU A 380 4.03 -32.36 20.64
N ASN A 381 3.33 -32.54 19.52
CA ASN A 381 3.80 -32.29 18.17
C ASN A 381 3.13 -31.05 17.54
N SER A 382 2.62 -30.12 18.36
CA SER A 382 1.93 -28.90 17.91
C SER A 382 0.68 -29.16 17.05
N LEU A 383 0.02 -30.31 17.23
CA LEU A 383 -1.21 -30.64 16.51
C LEU A 383 -2.39 -30.64 17.49
N VAL A 384 -3.46 -29.90 17.19
CA VAL A 384 -4.63 -29.86 18.08
C VAL A 384 -5.93 -29.96 17.30
N HIS A 385 -6.97 -30.50 17.93
CA HIS A 385 -8.32 -30.29 17.41
C HIS A 385 -8.75 -28.84 17.65
N PRO A 386 -9.37 -28.16 16.66
CA PRO A 386 -9.96 -26.85 16.87
C PRO A 386 -10.87 -26.81 18.09
N CYS A 387 -10.88 -25.71 18.83
CA CYS A 387 -11.67 -25.56 20.05
C CYS A 387 -12.86 -24.63 19.84
N LEU A 388 -14.07 -25.20 19.84
CA LEU A 388 -15.31 -24.43 19.69
C LEU A 388 -15.66 -23.64 20.96
N ARG A 389 -15.42 -24.23 22.14
CA ARG A 389 -15.75 -23.59 23.42
C ARG A 389 -14.64 -23.76 24.44
N LYS A 390 -14.10 -22.65 24.92
CA LYS A 390 -13.07 -22.58 25.95
C LYS A 390 -13.68 -22.28 27.33
N ALA A 391 -13.16 -22.90 28.38
CA ALA A 391 -13.44 -22.52 29.76
C ALA A 391 -12.63 -21.27 30.15
N ALA A 392 -12.98 -20.63 31.27
CA ALA A 392 -12.29 -19.42 31.75
C ALA A 392 -10.78 -19.62 32.04
N ASN A 393 -10.34 -20.87 32.26
CA ASN A 393 -8.94 -21.24 32.44
C ASN A 393 -8.21 -21.56 31.12
N GLY A 394 -8.84 -21.29 29.97
CA GLY A 394 -8.34 -21.59 28.63
C GLY A 394 -8.54 -23.03 28.16
N GLN A 395 -9.03 -23.94 29.01
CA GLN A 395 -9.20 -25.35 28.64
C GLN A 395 -10.29 -25.48 27.58
N CYS A 396 -10.04 -26.26 26.53
CA CYS A 396 -11.11 -26.60 25.61
C CYS A 396 -12.13 -27.55 26.24
N THR A 397 -13.41 -27.23 26.06
CA THR A 397 -14.54 -27.99 26.63
C THR A 397 -15.41 -28.65 25.57
N LEU A 398 -15.21 -28.29 24.30
CA LEU A 398 -15.83 -28.88 23.13
C LEU A 398 -14.86 -28.71 21.95
N HIS A 399 -14.21 -29.80 21.55
CA HIS A 399 -13.38 -29.83 20.35
C HIS A 399 -14.21 -30.13 19.10
N LEU A 400 -13.82 -29.52 17.99
CA LEU A 400 -14.27 -29.88 16.66
C LEU A 400 -13.24 -30.82 16.03
N LYS A 401 -13.69 -32.02 15.67
CA LYS A 401 -12.94 -32.94 14.82
C LYS A 401 -13.52 -32.88 13.41
N SER A 402 -12.86 -32.17 12.51
CA SER A 402 -13.37 -31.87 11.18
C SER A 402 -12.24 -31.97 10.16
N PRO A 403 -12.49 -32.49 8.94
CA PRO A 403 -11.52 -32.40 7.88
C PRO A 403 -11.30 -30.96 7.40
N ILE A 404 -12.21 -30.04 7.75
CA ILE A 404 -12.18 -28.63 7.35
C ILE A 404 -11.78 -27.75 8.53
N SER A 405 -10.65 -27.08 8.38
CA SER A 405 -10.13 -26.06 9.31
C SER A 405 -10.13 -24.69 8.63
N VAL A 406 -10.24 -23.63 9.42
CA VAL A 406 -10.23 -22.25 8.92
C VAL A 406 -9.26 -21.44 9.76
N PHE A 407 -8.31 -20.82 9.08
CA PHE A 407 -7.30 -19.97 9.70
C PHE A 407 -7.42 -18.55 9.18
N PHE A 408 -7.59 -17.59 10.10
CA PHE A 408 -7.66 -16.18 9.81
C PHE A 408 -6.30 -15.52 10.05
N SER A 409 -6.03 -14.44 9.31
CA SER A 409 -4.88 -13.57 9.57
C SER A 409 -4.95 -12.88 10.93
N LYS A 410 -6.14 -12.86 11.54
CA LYS A 410 -6.38 -12.35 12.88
C LYS A 410 -6.39 -13.52 13.88
N SER A 411 -5.29 -13.71 14.59
CA SER A 411 -5.06 -14.90 15.42
C SER A 411 -6.15 -15.14 16.45
N ARG A 412 -6.69 -14.08 17.07
CA ARG A 412 -7.76 -14.20 18.07
C ARG A 412 -9.05 -14.83 17.54
N TRP A 413 -9.21 -14.93 16.22
CA TRP A 413 -10.35 -15.58 15.60
C TRP A 413 -10.13 -17.06 15.32
N ASN A 414 -8.91 -17.57 15.45
CA ASN A 414 -8.59 -18.96 15.24
C ASN A 414 -9.10 -19.81 16.42
N MET A 415 -9.69 -20.96 16.10
CA MET A 415 -10.34 -21.82 17.09
C MET A 415 -9.35 -22.70 17.84
N ASP A 416 -8.24 -23.03 17.21
CA ASP A 416 -7.21 -23.85 17.78
C ASP A 416 -6.43 -23.12 18.89
N GLN A 417 -5.73 -23.90 19.68
CA GLN A 417 -4.89 -23.41 20.77
C GLN A 417 -3.44 -23.49 20.31
N ASP A 418 -2.59 -22.57 20.78
CA ASP A 418 -1.15 -22.75 20.68
C ASP A 418 -0.69 -23.64 21.85
N PRO A 419 -0.35 -24.94 21.64
CA PRO A 419 0.12 -25.82 22.70
C PRO A 419 1.54 -25.50 23.17
N VAL A 420 2.31 -24.71 22.42
CA VAL A 420 3.66 -24.28 22.80
C VAL A 420 3.58 -23.01 23.67
N GLY A 421 2.74 -22.05 23.28
CA GLY A 421 2.38 -20.86 24.06
C GLY A 421 3.51 -19.87 24.31
N GLN A 422 4.48 -19.80 23.40
CA GLN A 422 5.61 -18.88 23.50
C GLN A 422 5.28 -17.51 22.88
N TYR A 423 5.90 -16.45 23.40
CA TYR A 423 5.73 -15.11 22.83
C TYR A 423 6.22 -15.03 21.38
N GLN A 424 7.39 -15.61 21.10
CA GLN A 424 7.91 -15.78 19.75
C GLN A 424 7.46 -17.15 19.26
N VAL A 425 6.53 -17.18 18.30
CA VAL A 425 5.95 -18.41 17.76
C VAL A 425 6.90 -19.03 16.75
N THR A 426 7.49 -18.21 15.89
CA THR A 426 8.54 -18.61 14.96
C THR A 426 9.51 -17.46 14.69
N ALA A 427 10.75 -17.80 14.32
CA ALA A 427 11.76 -16.85 13.87
C ALA A 427 12.62 -17.50 12.78
N ARG A 428 12.60 -16.92 11.59
CA ARG A 428 13.26 -17.43 10.38
C ARG A 428 14.09 -16.36 9.67
N ALA A 429 14.89 -16.80 8.71
CA ALA A 429 15.66 -15.98 7.80
C ALA A 429 14.93 -15.89 6.45
N ASN A 430 14.54 -14.69 6.04
CA ASN A 430 13.77 -14.48 4.80
C ASN A 430 14.58 -14.60 3.49
N GLY A 431 15.90 -14.38 3.55
CA GLY A 431 16.76 -14.34 2.36
C GLY A 431 17.53 -15.64 2.09
N CYS A 432 17.18 -16.70 2.80
CA CYS A 432 17.84 -17.99 2.68
C CYS A 432 16.78 -19.08 2.55
N GLU A 433 17.10 -20.08 1.75
CA GLU A 433 16.23 -21.20 1.41
C GLU A 433 15.79 -21.97 2.66
N TYR A 434 14.51 -22.34 2.69
CA TYR A 434 13.97 -23.30 3.63
C TYR A 434 14.71 -24.64 3.54
N SER A 435 14.85 -25.31 4.69
CA SER A 435 15.40 -26.66 4.72
C SER A 435 14.85 -27.40 5.92
N GLU A 436 14.25 -28.58 5.69
CA GLU A 436 13.79 -29.49 6.74
C GLU A 436 14.94 -29.93 7.68
N ALA A 437 16.19 -29.91 7.20
CA ALA A 437 17.36 -30.24 8.01
C ALA A 437 17.68 -29.16 9.07
N CYS A 438 17.10 -27.97 8.94
CA CYS A 438 17.29 -26.89 9.88
C CYS A 438 16.22 -26.89 10.98
N TYR A 439 16.62 -27.27 12.20
CA TYR A 439 15.73 -27.30 13.37
C TYR A 439 16.49 -27.02 14.68
N ALA A 440 15.77 -26.57 15.72
CA ALA A 440 16.37 -26.08 16.96
C ALA A 440 17.30 -27.09 17.70
N PRO A 441 16.94 -28.38 17.85
CA PRO A 441 17.79 -29.38 18.48
C PRO A 441 19.20 -29.55 17.87
N SER A 442 19.41 -29.22 16.60
CA SER A 442 20.72 -29.33 15.94
C SER A 442 21.58 -28.07 16.08
N GLY A 443 21.03 -26.97 16.63
CA GLY A 443 21.74 -25.68 16.78
C GLY A 443 21.84 -24.87 15.49
N TYR A 444 20.99 -25.13 14.50
CA TYR A 444 20.91 -24.42 13.21
C TYR A 444 22.21 -24.40 12.38
N PRO A 445 22.95 -25.51 12.22
CA PRO A 445 24.17 -25.55 11.40
C PRO A 445 23.87 -25.24 9.93
N ASP A 446 22.73 -25.72 9.43
CA ASP A 446 22.18 -25.48 8.09
C ASP A 446 21.43 -24.15 8.00
N GLY A 447 21.27 -23.45 9.12
CA GLY A 447 20.66 -22.13 9.17
C GLY A 447 21.58 -21.04 8.60
N CYS A 448 20.99 -19.99 8.08
CA CYS A 448 21.68 -18.86 7.50
C CYS A 448 22.19 -17.89 8.57
N TYR A 449 23.45 -17.47 8.49
CA TYR A 449 24.00 -16.51 9.45
C TYR A 449 23.46 -15.10 9.17
N LEU A 450 22.81 -14.50 10.18
CA LEU A 450 22.32 -13.13 10.13
C LEU A 450 23.27 -12.20 10.89
N PRO A 451 24.13 -11.40 10.22
CA PRO A 451 25.13 -10.57 10.88
C PRO A 451 24.53 -9.57 11.87
N SER A 452 23.35 -9.02 11.55
CA SER A 452 22.64 -8.08 12.41
C SER A 452 22.16 -8.68 13.74
N GLN A 453 21.99 -10.00 13.79
CA GLN A 453 21.52 -10.73 14.97
C GLN A 453 22.63 -11.52 15.67
N GLY A 454 23.79 -11.68 15.03
CA GLY A 454 24.91 -12.47 15.57
C GLY A 454 24.60 -13.96 15.75
N ARG A 455 23.58 -14.49 15.04
CA ARG A 455 23.13 -15.89 15.13
C ARG A 455 22.69 -16.46 13.78
N ARG A 456 22.60 -17.80 13.70
CA ARG A 456 21.98 -18.51 12.56
C ARG A 456 20.49 -18.72 12.81
N LEU A 457 19.69 -18.64 11.76
CA LEU A 457 18.25 -18.99 11.75
C LEU A 457 17.94 -19.83 10.51
N CYS A 458 16.94 -20.69 10.59
CA CYS A 458 16.46 -21.45 9.43
C CYS A 458 15.87 -20.54 8.38
N GLY A 459 16.03 -20.91 7.11
CA GLY A 459 15.36 -20.23 6.01
C GLY A 459 13.84 -20.31 6.12
N TRP A 460 13.17 -19.40 5.44
CA TRP A 460 11.71 -19.30 5.45
C TRP A 460 11.09 -19.83 4.16
N LEU A 461 11.45 -19.25 3.02
CA LEU A 461 10.83 -19.57 1.74
C LEU A 461 11.57 -20.72 1.05
N PRO A 462 10.87 -21.66 0.41
CA PRO A 462 11.47 -22.67 -0.48
C PRO A 462 12.28 -22.03 -1.62
N GLU A 463 13.20 -22.78 -2.22
CA GLU A 463 14.05 -22.29 -3.33
C GLU A 463 13.20 -21.78 -4.49
N GLU A 464 12.20 -22.56 -4.88
CA GLU A 464 11.28 -22.26 -5.99
C GLU A 464 10.51 -20.97 -5.74
N ALA A 465 10.09 -20.71 -4.49
CA ALA A 465 9.43 -19.46 -4.13
C ALA A 465 10.38 -18.26 -4.27
N LEU A 466 11.64 -18.40 -3.80
CA LEU A 466 12.66 -17.37 -3.93
C LEU A 466 12.98 -17.07 -5.40
N GLU A 467 13.16 -18.10 -6.23
CA GLU A 467 13.42 -17.96 -7.67
C GLU A 467 12.23 -17.29 -8.38
N ARG A 468 11.01 -17.74 -8.10
CA ARG A 468 9.79 -17.19 -8.72
C ARG A 468 9.58 -15.73 -8.37
N LEU A 469 9.86 -15.33 -7.13
CA LEU A 469 9.77 -13.92 -6.71
C LEU A 469 10.73 -13.02 -7.50
N LEU A 470 11.84 -13.56 -8.03
CA LEU A 470 12.79 -12.83 -8.88
C LEU A 470 12.32 -12.69 -10.34
N GLU A 471 11.26 -13.38 -10.75
CA GLU A 471 10.73 -13.23 -12.10
C GLU A 471 10.12 -11.83 -12.34
N PRO A 472 10.16 -11.31 -13.58
CA PRO A 472 9.59 -10.01 -13.91
C PRO A 472 8.11 -9.86 -13.54
N ASP A 473 7.32 -10.93 -13.66
CA ASP A 473 5.88 -10.91 -13.36
C ASP A 473 5.59 -10.73 -11.86
N TYR A 474 6.51 -11.20 -10.99
CA TYR A 474 6.48 -10.99 -9.52
C TYR A 474 7.18 -9.69 -9.09
N GLY A 475 7.69 -8.93 -10.07
CA GLY A 475 8.29 -7.62 -9.87
C GLY A 475 9.77 -7.65 -9.47
N ASN A 476 10.50 -8.72 -9.83
CA ASN A 476 11.92 -8.93 -9.48
C ASN A 476 12.19 -8.71 -7.99
N ASN A 477 11.32 -9.28 -7.16
CA ASN A 477 11.25 -9.04 -5.74
C ASN A 477 12.32 -9.85 -4.99
N HIS A 478 13.27 -9.15 -4.37
CA HIS A 478 14.38 -9.76 -3.63
C HIS A 478 14.21 -9.60 -2.12
N PHE A 479 14.47 -10.68 -1.37
CA PHE A 479 14.44 -10.70 0.09
C PHE A 479 15.86 -10.81 0.62
N PRO A 480 16.50 -9.70 1.03
CA PRO A 480 17.84 -9.78 1.62
C PRO A 480 17.79 -10.43 3.01
N ASN A 481 18.88 -11.11 3.39
CA ASN A 481 19.01 -11.78 4.67
C ASN A 481 18.63 -10.89 5.86
N GLY A 482 17.50 -11.22 6.48
CA GLY A 482 16.93 -10.54 7.63
C GLY A 482 16.12 -11.49 8.49
N LEU A 483 15.77 -11.02 9.69
CA LEU A 483 14.87 -11.72 10.59
C LEU A 483 13.42 -11.51 10.12
N VAL A 484 12.68 -12.60 10.02
CA VAL A 484 11.22 -12.59 9.99
C VAL A 484 10.70 -13.39 11.17
N GLU A 485 9.68 -12.89 11.85
CA GLU A 485 9.14 -13.52 13.05
C GLU A 485 7.64 -13.32 13.16
N VAL A 486 7.00 -14.27 13.84
CA VAL A 486 5.62 -14.17 14.30
C VAL A 486 5.65 -14.13 15.82
N THR A 487 4.99 -13.12 16.39
CA THR A 487 4.90 -12.96 17.84
C THR A 487 3.44 -12.85 18.26
N THR A 488 3.11 -13.37 19.44
CA THR A 488 1.75 -13.36 19.99
C THR A 488 1.78 -13.27 21.52
N GLU A 489 0.65 -12.93 22.13
CA GLU A 489 0.51 -12.98 23.58
C GLU A 489 0.55 -14.44 24.06
N PRO A 490 1.32 -14.81 25.10
CA PRO A 490 1.35 -16.17 25.61
C PRO A 490 -0.05 -16.71 25.97
N GLY A 491 -0.41 -17.86 25.40
CA GLY A 491 -1.73 -18.47 25.59
C GLY A 491 -2.85 -17.91 24.71
N ALA A 492 -2.55 -16.98 23.79
CA ALA A 492 -3.43 -16.64 22.69
C ALA A 492 -3.65 -17.85 21.76
N PRO A 493 -4.70 -17.85 20.92
CA PRO A 493 -4.83 -18.82 19.84
C PRO A 493 -3.63 -18.78 18.89
N MET A 494 -3.41 -19.87 18.15
CA MET A 494 -2.29 -20.00 17.23
C MET A 494 -2.36 -18.93 16.11
N PRO A 495 -1.30 -18.16 15.88
CA PRO A 495 -1.19 -17.35 14.69
C PRO A 495 -0.87 -18.21 13.48
N HIS A 496 -1.63 -18.05 12.40
CA HIS A 496 -1.46 -18.81 11.16
C HIS A 496 -0.95 -17.98 10.00
N VAL A 497 -0.64 -16.70 10.22
CA VAL A 497 -0.18 -15.82 9.16
C VAL A 497 1.10 -15.11 9.55
N LEU A 498 2.10 -15.28 8.69
CA LEU A 498 3.32 -14.50 8.68
C LEU A 498 3.23 -13.49 7.53
N SER A 499 3.47 -12.21 7.83
CA SER A 499 3.52 -11.16 6.81
C SER A 499 4.86 -10.45 6.78
N HIS A 500 5.42 -10.27 5.58
CA HIS A 500 6.71 -9.60 5.41
C HIS A 500 6.71 -8.70 4.16
N PRO A 501 7.02 -7.40 4.28
CA PRO A 501 7.07 -6.50 3.12
C PRO A 501 8.26 -6.84 2.21
N SER A 502 8.15 -6.50 0.94
CA SER A 502 9.35 -6.41 0.10
C SER A 502 10.20 -5.24 0.59
N LEU A 503 11.50 -5.49 0.74
CA LEU A 503 12.45 -4.45 1.10
C LEU A 503 12.96 -3.67 -0.12
N VAL A 504 12.76 -4.19 -1.34
CA VAL A 504 13.34 -3.60 -2.56
C VAL A 504 12.30 -3.18 -3.59
N THR A 505 11.11 -3.78 -3.59
CA THR A 505 10.05 -3.50 -4.55
C THR A 505 8.86 -2.87 -3.83
N PRO A 506 8.67 -1.54 -3.90
CA PRO A 506 7.56 -0.85 -3.28
C PRO A 506 6.20 -1.45 -3.62
N GLY A 507 5.25 -1.42 -2.69
CA GLY A 507 3.89 -1.91 -2.92
C GLY A 507 3.79 -3.42 -3.08
N ARG A 508 4.75 -4.17 -2.55
CA ARG A 508 4.76 -5.64 -2.52
C ARG A 508 4.95 -6.11 -1.08
N TRP A 509 4.19 -7.11 -0.66
CA TRP A 509 4.41 -7.81 0.60
C TRP A 509 3.94 -9.25 0.49
N LEU A 510 4.60 -10.14 1.23
CA LEU A 510 4.20 -11.53 1.35
C LEU A 510 3.23 -11.69 2.52
N ILE A 511 2.26 -12.55 2.31
CA ILE A 511 1.44 -13.19 3.34
C ILE A 511 1.62 -14.69 3.13
N ALA A 512 2.11 -15.39 4.13
CA ALA A 512 2.25 -16.83 4.09
C ALA A 512 1.52 -17.47 5.26
N PHE A 513 0.93 -18.63 5.00
CA PHE A 513 0.11 -19.35 5.94
C PHE A 513 0.83 -20.59 6.49
N GLU A 514 0.49 -20.90 7.74
CA GLU A 514 0.64 -22.21 8.36
C GLU A 514 -0.73 -22.92 8.28
N ASP A 515 -0.78 -24.18 7.84
CA ASP A 515 -2.02 -24.89 7.51
C ASP A 515 -2.46 -25.97 8.53
N LEU A 516 -1.69 -26.19 9.60
CA LEU A 516 -2.00 -27.21 10.63
C LEU A 516 -2.50 -26.59 11.92
N ASN A 517 -3.65 -27.04 12.42
CA ASN A 517 -4.16 -26.63 13.74
C ASN A 517 -3.13 -26.91 14.84
N GLY A 518 -2.88 -25.93 15.70
CA GLY A 518 -1.84 -25.96 16.74
C GLY A 518 -0.48 -25.48 16.24
N GLY A 519 -0.37 -25.24 14.93
CA GLY A 519 0.76 -24.65 14.27
C GLY A 519 1.76 -25.63 13.68
N GLY A 520 1.55 -26.95 13.80
CA GLY A 520 2.38 -27.94 13.11
C GLY A 520 3.89 -27.69 13.26
N ASP A 521 4.58 -27.55 12.13
CA ASP A 521 6.02 -27.27 12.06
C ASP A 521 6.37 -25.77 12.13
N ARG A 522 5.37 -24.88 12.09
CA ARG A 522 5.47 -23.43 12.31
C ARG A 522 6.41 -22.78 11.33
N ASP A 523 6.40 -23.26 10.10
CA ASP A 523 7.27 -22.74 9.05
C ASP A 523 6.66 -21.62 8.23
N TYR A 524 5.32 -21.55 8.20
CA TYR A 524 4.55 -20.56 7.47
C TYR A 524 4.97 -20.48 6.00
N ASN A 525 5.19 -21.62 5.35
CA ASN A 525 5.48 -21.67 3.91
C ASN A 525 4.48 -22.54 3.13
N ASP A 526 3.46 -23.11 3.78
CA ASP A 526 2.45 -23.99 3.15
C ASP A 526 1.71 -23.33 2.00
N VAL A 527 1.32 -22.07 2.17
CA VAL A 527 0.68 -21.24 1.13
C VAL A 527 1.24 -19.83 1.18
N ILE A 528 1.99 -19.43 0.16
CA ILE A 528 2.65 -18.14 0.05
C ILE A 528 1.95 -17.29 -1.02
N LEU A 529 1.55 -16.09 -0.63
CA LEU A 529 0.90 -15.11 -1.50
C LEU A 529 1.69 -13.80 -1.48
N GLN A 530 1.77 -13.14 -2.63
CA GLN A 530 2.26 -11.78 -2.74
C GLN A 530 1.09 -10.82 -2.95
N LEU A 531 0.92 -9.90 -2.03
CA LEU A 531 0.02 -8.78 -2.19
C LEU A 531 0.72 -7.67 -2.98
N VAL A 532 -0.03 -7.12 -3.94
CA VAL A 532 0.47 -6.28 -5.01
C VAL A 532 -0.38 -5.02 -5.08
N SER A 533 0.21 -3.91 -4.67
CA SER A 533 -0.36 -2.57 -4.76
C SER A 533 0.45 -1.73 -5.75
N PRO A 534 -0.20 -1.02 -6.69
CA PRO A 534 0.45 0.04 -7.44
C PRO A 534 0.89 1.14 -6.49
N VAL A 535 2.18 1.45 -6.50
CA VAL A 535 2.74 2.62 -5.82
C VAL A 535 2.83 3.79 -6.77
N SER A 536 2.30 4.93 -6.36
CA SER A 536 2.43 6.17 -7.11
C SER A 536 3.81 6.77 -6.88
N THR A 537 4.41 7.35 -7.93
CA THR A 537 5.62 8.16 -7.80
C THR A 537 5.30 9.43 -7.03
N GLY A 538 6.22 9.87 -6.17
CA GLY A 538 6.07 11.15 -5.49
C GLY A 538 6.25 12.29 -6.48
N VAL A 539 5.33 13.25 -6.51
CA VAL A 539 5.41 14.41 -7.42
C VAL A 539 5.22 15.70 -6.65
N VAL A 540 6.18 16.61 -6.80
CA VAL A 540 6.05 17.98 -6.32
C VAL A 540 6.22 18.97 -7.45
N ARG A 541 5.34 19.99 -7.48
CA ARG A 541 5.39 21.10 -8.43
C ARG A 541 5.20 22.41 -7.69
N SER A 542 6.18 23.30 -7.79
CA SER A 542 6.06 24.64 -7.24
C SER A 542 5.08 25.49 -8.04
N PRO A 543 4.42 26.48 -7.40
CA PRO A 543 3.80 27.57 -8.13
C PRO A 543 4.83 28.39 -8.91
N SER A 544 4.34 29.29 -9.75
CA SER A 544 5.22 30.30 -10.33
C SER A 544 5.95 31.07 -9.22
N LEU A 545 7.27 31.11 -9.31
CA LEU A 545 8.18 31.82 -8.42
C LEU A 545 8.33 33.30 -8.80
N ALA A 546 7.61 33.78 -9.83
CA ALA A 546 7.49 35.20 -10.13
C ALA A 546 6.59 35.86 -9.10
N ALA A 547 7.04 36.96 -8.49
CA ALA A 547 6.25 37.71 -7.52
C ALA A 547 4.94 38.25 -8.12
N ARG A 548 4.93 38.54 -9.42
CA ARG A 548 3.75 38.94 -10.20
C ARG A 548 3.78 38.26 -11.58
N PRO A 549 3.17 37.08 -11.71
CA PRO A 549 3.00 36.40 -13.00
C PRO A 549 2.27 37.33 -13.98
N SER A 550 2.75 37.41 -15.22
CA SER A 550 2.23 38.26 -16.29
C SER A 550 2.65 37.66 -17.64
N SER A 551 2.13 38.12 -18.78
CA SER A 551 2.60 37.59 -20.07
C SER A 551 3.95 38.21 -20.51
N PRO A 552 4.73 37.53 -21.36
CA PRO A 552 5.92 38.13 -21.95
C PRO A 552 5.64 39.46 -22.66
N GLU A 553 4.52 39.58 -23.36
CA GLU A 553 4.10 40.79 -24.08
C GLU A 553 3.78 41.95 -23.13
N GLU A 554 3.16 41.67 -21.98
CA GLU A 554 2.86 42.67 -20.96
C GLU A 554 4.13 43.23 -20.30
N THR A 555 5.17 42.40 -20.15
CA THR A 555 6.41 42.78 -19.46
C THR A 555 7.52 43.25 -20.39
N GLY A 556 7.46 42.89 -21.68
CA GLY A 556 8.55 43.07 -22.63
C GLY A 556 9.78 42.19 -22.35
N CYS A 557 9.66 41.21 -21.45
CA CYS A 557 10.76 40.41 -20.94
C CYS A 557 10.41 38.92 -20.90
N THR A 558 11.42 38.07 -20.96
CA THR A 558 11.31 36.60 -20.84
C THR A 558 12.42 36.09 -19.94
N VAL A 559 12.20 34.99 -19.25
CA VAL A 559 13.27 34.29 -18.53
C VAL A 559 14.20 33.69 -19.57
N SER A 560 15.47 34.07 -19.52
CA SER A 560 16.51 33.55 -20.42
C SER A 560 17.31 32.44 -19.78
N ARG A 561 17.53 32.51 -18.46
CA ARG A 561 18.33 31.54 -17.71
C ARG A 561 17.67 31.20 -16.39
N MET A 562 17.79 29.94 -16.01
CA MET A 562 17.39 29.45 -14.70
C MET A 562 18.53 28.68 -14.05
N ARG A 563 18.62 28.80 -12.73
CA ARG A 563 19.49 28.02 -11.86
C ARG A 563 18.62 27.27 -10.88
N LEU A 564 18.84 25.97 -10.78
CA LEU A 564 18.29 25.15 -9.71
C LEU A 564 19.45 24.53 -8.97
N ARG A 565 19.56 24.86 -7.68
CA ARG A 565 20.45 24.19 -6.74
C ARG A 565 19.59 23.39 -5.78
N LYS A 566 19.98 22.17 -5.48
CA LYS A 566 19.24 21.30 -4.57
C LYS A 566 20.15 20.63 -3.57
N ASP A 567 19.54 20.11 -2.52
CA ASP A 567 20.14 19.19 -1.57
C ASP A 567 19.11 18.09 -1.31
N ASP A 568 19.44 16.88 -1.75
CA ASP A 568 18.61 15.69 -1.62
C ASP A 568 19.42 14.49 -1.12
N GLY A 569 18.72 13.45 -0.70
CA GLY A 569 19.32 12.30 -0.06
C GLY A 569 18.50 11.03 -0.25
N TYR A 570 19.20 9.90 -0.25
CA TYR A 570 18.66 8.55 -0.09
C TYR A 570 19.49 7.81 0.95
N PHE A 571 18.97 6.72 1.51
CA PHE A 571 19.68 5.92 2.51
C PHE A 571 20.91 5.22 1.87
N PRO A 572 22.13 5.30 2.43
CA PRO A 572 23.32 4.68 1.83
C PRO A 572 23.12 3.17 1.56
N GLY A 573 23.41 2.71 0.34
CA GLY A 573 23.20 1.32 -0.09
C GLY A 573 22.03 1.10 -1.06
N CYS A 574 21.31 2.17 -1.41
CA CYS A 574 20.23 2.15 -2.38
C CYS A 574 20.69 2.35 -3.83
N ASP A 575 20.25 1.47 -4.73
CA ASP A 575 20.36 1.62 -6.19
C ASP A 575 19.08 2.26 -6.76
N THR A 576 18.60 3.34 -6.12
CA THR A 576 17.37 4.02 -6.55
C THR A 576 17.62 4.93 -7.74
N ALA A 577 16.65 5.00 -8.65
CA ALA A 577 16.63 6.01 -9.70
C ALA A 577 16.75 7.42 -9.08
N PRO A 578 17.59 8.32 -9.62
CA PRO A 578 17.78 9.65 -9.07
C PRO A 578 16.48 10.46 -9.14
N ILE A 579 16.26 11.33 -8.15
CA ILE A 579 15.16 12.29 -8.17
C ILE A 579 15.27 13.12 -9.44
N GLN A 580 14.21 13.12 -10.25
CA GLN A 580 14.20 13.82 -11.53
C GLN A 580 13.70 15.24 -11.33
N TYR A 581 14.56 16.23 -11.61
CA TYR A 581 14.20 17.65 -11.54
C TYR A 581 13.97 18.24 -12.93
N ALA A 582 13.03 19.16 -13.03
CA ALA A 582 12.85 19.98 -14.22
C ALA A 582 12.42 21.39 -13.85
N VAL A 583 12.73 22.35 -14.73
CA VAL A 583 12.29 23.74 -14.63
C VAL A 583 11.45 24.12 -15.84
N ALA A 584 10.57 25.10 -15.68
CA ALA A 584 9.76 25.66 -16.77
C ALA A 584 9.58 27.16 -16.55
N THR A 585 9.28 27.89 -17.62
CA THR A 585 9.12 29.36 -17.64
C THR A 585 7.68 29.78 -17.93
N ASP A 586 6.81 28.84 -18.26
CA ASP A 586 5.43 28.99 -18.74
C ASP A 586 4.44 28.27 -17.81
N CYS A 587 4.71 28.30 -16.50
CA CYS A 587 3.92 27.56 -15.52
C CYS A 587 2.52 28.13 -15.31
N ARG A 588 2.21 29.29 -15.90
CA ARG A 588 0.88 29.88 -15.96
C ARG A 588 0.51 30.22 -17.40
N VAL A 589 -0.77 30.48 -17.61
CA VAL A 589 -1.28 31.09 -18.83
C VAL A 589 -1.87 32.43 -18.43
N CYS A 590 -1.26 33.52 -18.89
CA CYS A 590 -1.64 34.88 -18.52
C CYS A 590 -2.32 35.59 -19.68
N TRP A 591 -3.50 36.19 -19.42
CA TRP A 591 -4.23 37.00 -20.39
C TRP A 591 -5.01 38.10 -19.68
N GLY A 592 -4.85 39.35 -20.13
CA GLY A 592 -5.58 40.51 -19.59
C GLY A 592 -5.32 40.74 -18.10
N GLY A 593 -4.08 40.55 -17.64
CA GLY A 593 -3.70 40.66 -16.22
C GLY A 593 -4.17 39.52 -15.31
N ALA A 594 -4.86 38.50 -15.82
CA ALA A 594 -5.23 37.30 -15.07
C ALA A 594 -4.32 36.12 -15.46
N CYS A 595 -3.91 35.29 -14.49
CA CYS A 595 -3.00 34.15 -14.72
C CYS A 595 -3.50 32.86 -14.05
N LEU A 596 -3.79 31.84 -14.86
CA LEU A 596 -4.20 30.51 -14.39
C LEU A 596 -3.03 29.51 -14.46
N PRO A 597 -2.98 28.48 -13.61
CA PRO A 597 -1.97 27.43 -13.72
C PRO A 597 -2.00 26.76 -15.11
N ASN A 598 -0.82 26.58 -15.71
CA ASN A 598 -0.69 25.81 -16.95
C ASN A 598 -0.61 24.32 -16.58
N PRO A 599 -1.55 23.46 -17.02
CA PRO A 599 -1.49 22.03 -16.73
C PRO A 599 -0.32 21.33 -17.45
N THR A 600 0.17 21.90 -18.55
CA THR A 600 1.25 21.34 -19.37
C THR A 600 2.36 22.37 -19.65
N PRO A 601 3.13 22.78 -18.61
CA PRO A 601 4.31 23.64 -18.83
C PRO A 601 5.35 22.95 -19.70
N THR A 602 6.15 23.74 -20.40
CA THR A 602 7.26 23.25 -21.21
C THR A 602 8.46 22.97 -20.30
N TRP A 603 8.54 21.73 -19.84
CA TRP A 603 9.57 21.29 -18.88
C TRP A 603 10.94 21.07 -19.54
N HIS A 604 11.96 21.64 -18.91
CA HIS A 604 13.37 21.40 -19.21
C HIS A 604 13.97 20.50 -18.12
N PRO A 605 14.23 19.21 -18.42
CA PRO A 605 14.85 18.28 -17.48
C PRO A 605 16.27 18.74 -17.10
N LEU A 606 16.64 18.52 -15.85
CA LEU A 606 17.97 18.84 -15.34
C LEU A 606 18.74 17.56 -15.05
N THR A 607 20.02 17.54 -15.46
CA THR A 607 20.95 16.47 -15.09
C THR A 607 21.68 16.89 -13.82
N LEU A 608 21.25 16.34 -12.68
CA LEU A 608 21.82 16.61 -11.36
C LEU A 608 22.30 15.30 -10.74
N ARG A 609 23.48 15.35 -10.09
CA ARG A 609 24.07 14.26 -9.31
C ARG A 609 23.40 14.14 -7.97
N TYR A 610 23.56 12.99 -7.32
CA TYR A 610 23.11 12.76 -5.95
C TYR A 610 23.67 13.78 -4.94
N GLY A 611 22.87 14.16 -3.94
CA GLY A 611 23.32 15.01 -2.84
C GLY A 611 23.13 16.50 -3.13
N TYR A 612 24.09 17.31 -2.68
CA TYR A 612 24.15 18.71 -3.08
C TYR A 612 24.61 18.83 -4.53
N ASP A 613 23.79 19.40 -5.41
CA ASP A 613 24.19 19.71 -6.79
C ASP A 613 23.43 20.91 -7.36
N GLU A 614 23.92 21.42 -8.48
CA GLU A 614 23.41 22.61 -9.14
C GLU A 614 23.48 22.52 -10.66
N ALA A 615 22.43 23.00 -11.32
CA ALA A 615 22.40 23.19 -12.76
C ALA A 615 22.00 24.62 -13.12
N VAL A 616 22.63 25.15 -14.15
CA VAL A 616 22.24 26.39 -14.82
C VAL A 616 21.88 26.05 -16.26
N ILE A 617 20.68 26.43 -16.68
CA ILE A 617 20.14 26.11 -17.99
C ILE A 617 19.68 27.37 -18.72
N ASP A 618 19.94 27.40 -20.03
CA ASP A 618 19.37 28.38 -20.95
C ASP A 618 17.97 27.91 -21.35
N VAL A 619 16.98 28.77 -21.11
CA VAL A 619 15.55 28.51 -21.37
C VAL A 619 14.97 29.51 -22.37
N SER A 620 15.83 30.25 -23.08
CA SER A 620 15.45 31.25 -24.08
C SER A 620 14.61 30.68 -25.23
N SER A 621 14.71 29.37 -25.50
CA SER A 621 13.90 28.66 -26.51
C SER A 621 12.42 28.50 -26.13
N THR A 622 12.08 28.69 -24.85
CA THR A 622 10.71 28.67 -24.33
C THR A 622 10.46 29.97 -23.56
N PRO A 623 10.30 31.09 -24.27
CA PRO A 623 10.28 32.42 -23.67
C PRO A 623 9.01 32.66 -22.85
N GLY A 624 9.08 32.39 -21.55
CA GLY A 624 8.02 32.66 -20.57
C GLY A 624 8.52 33.53 -19.42
N THR A 625 7.62 34.01 -18.56
CA THR A 625 7.92 34.94 -17.44
C THR A 625 7.61 34.34 -16.07
N GLN A 626 7.13 33.10 -16.03
CA GLN A 626 6.51 32.45 -14.89
C GLN A 626 7.33 31.21 -14.49
N PRO A 627 8.56 31.40 -13.99
CA PRO A 627 9.46 30.32 -13.65
C PRO A 627 8.86 29.42 -12.55
N CYS A 628 8.95 28.11 -12.72
CA CYS A 628 8.69 27.14 -11.67
C CYS A 628 9.58 25.91 -11.86
N TRP A 629 9.48 24.98 -10.91
CA TRP A 629 10.19 23.71 -10.93
C TRP A 629 9.29 22.57 -10.46
N LYS A 630 9.64 21.35 -10.87
CA LYS A 630 9.07 20.11 -10.35
C LYS A 630 10.17 19.11 -9.98
N ALA A 631 9.84 18.18 -9.11
CA ALA A 631 10.62 16.98 -8.87
C ALA A 631 9.71 15.75 -8.88
N VAL A 632 10.24 14.64 -9.42
CA VAL A 632 9.62 13.32 -9.38
C VAL A 632 10.52 12.39 -8.58
N LEU A 633 9.97 11.83 -7.51
CA LEU A 633 10.64 10.94 -6.58
C LEU A 633 10.16 9.49 -6.85
N ALA A 634 11.10 8.55 -6.84
CA ALA A 634 10.75 7.13 -6.87
C ALA A 634 9.95 6.76 -5.62
N PRO A 635 9.00 5.80 -5.71
CA PRO A 635 8.29 5.32 -4.53
C PRO A 635 9.25 4.76 -3.49
N ALA A 636 8.93 4.94 -2.21
CA ALA A 636 9.70 4.35 -1.13
C ALA A 636 9.54 2.81 -1.14
N ASN A 637 10.64 2.08 -0.95
CA ASN A 637 10.60 0.71 -0.45
C ASN A 637 11.14 0.76 0.99
N GLY A 638 10.74 -0.16 1.87
CA GLY A 638 11.09 -0.13 3.30
C GLY A 638 12.60 -0.15 3.62
N PHE A 639 13.46 -0.14 2.61
CA PHE A 639 14.91 0.03 2.68
C PHE A 639 15.40 1.41 2.16
N CYS A 640 14.75 1.96 1.12
CA CYS A 640 15.14 3.18 0.41
C CYS A 640 14.02 4.22 0.43
N THR A 641 14.28 5.33 1.10
CA THR A 641 13.45 6.53 1.07
C THR A 641 14.20 7.67 0.40
N SER A 642 13.52 8.36 -0.52
CA SER A 642 14.03 9.58 -1.16
C SER A 642 13.55 10.81 -0.41
N SER A 643 14.43 11.79 -0.23
CA SER A 643 14.08 13.05 0.41
C SER A 643 14.71 14.26 -0.29
N ILE A 644 13.95 15.35 -0.36
CA ILE A 644 14.43 16.67 -0.81
C ILE A 644 14.48 17.57 0.41
N THR A 645 15.69 18.00 0.77
CA THR A 645 15.93 18.85 1.94
C THR A 645 15.86 20.33 1.57
N ARG A 646 16.34 20.68 0.37
CA ARG A 646 16.35 22.07 -0.10
C ARG A 646 16.27 22.13 -1.62
N VAL A 647 15.53 23.12 -2.11
CA VAL A 647 15.61 23.59 -3.49
C VAL A 647 15.75 25.10 -3.46
N ASP A 648 16.77 25.60 -4.14
CA ASP A 648 17.01 27.02 -4.37
C ASP A 648 16.86 27.28 -5.87
N VAL A 649 15.94 28.17 -6.24
CA VAL A 649 15.74 28.54 -7.65
C VAL A 649 16.07 30.01 -7.85
N GLY A 650 16.95 30.29 -8.80
CA GLY A 650 17.23 31.62 -9.30
C GLY A 650 16.96 31.71 -10.80
N TYR A 651 16.67 32.92 -11.29
CA TYR A 651 16.41 33.16 -12.70
C TYR A 651 16.78 34.59 -13.10
N GLU A 652 17.03 34.77 -14.40
CA GLU A 652 17.33 36.05 -15.03
C GLU A 652 16.38 36.31 -16.20
N TYR A 653 15.97 37.57 -16.34
CA TYR A 653 15.17 38.02 -17.49
C TYR A 653 16.05 38.63 -18.59
N ALA A 654 15.66 38.42 -19.84
CA ALA A 654 16.14 39.11 -21.03
C ALA A 654 14.98 39.80 -21.78
N PRO A 655 15.24 40.79 -22.63
CA PRO A 655 14.22 41.39 -23.49
C PRO A 655 13.57 40.34 -24.40
N LEU A 656 12.24 40.43 -24.57
CA LEU A 656 11.46 39.53 -25.43
C LEU A 656 11.90 39.61 -26.90
N ASN A 657 12.33 40.79 -27.36
CA ASN A 657 12.93 41.03 -28.68
C ASN A 657 14.29 41.72 -28.46
N PRO A 658 15.40 40.97 -28.43
CA PRO A 658 16.74 41.50 -28.15
C PRO A 658 17.24 42.55 -29.15
#